data_AF-A0A2B7WSL8-F1
#
_entry.id   AF-A0A2B7WSL8-F1
#
_cell.length_a   1.000
_cell.length_b   1.000
_cell.length_c   1.000
_cell.angle_alpha   90.00
_cell.angle_beta   90.00
_cell.angle_gamma   90.00
#
_symmetry.space_group_name_H-M   'P 1'
#
loop_
_entity.id
_entity.type
_entity.pdbx_description
1 polymer ?
#
loop_
_entity_poly.entity_id
_entity_poly.type
_entity_poly.pdbx_seq_one_letter_code
_entity_poly.pdbx_strand_id
1 'polypeptide(L)'
;MAEIADGAKPRLLPSANGDGPIPAASVDIDDYDYPSGDDYFNIPSSELLRVLQGVAVATRAPAVKVEPIARWISSYGTQKADLADFGGWNEGISSNFLKGDELLQIANLTLGVTFLREKSRRASGEVSIIDLALTWDLIHGALTSPPLARPLGSVSRSAQGFLAVPLCSLVEDGNIVELFRLHVWLPDGQRGDPEFTIHSHQSFAQSWILAGEGKDHSYNVKPIADSAEATHAAYELAWSDGRNTDRAYKTHQTSSTITNTGALVHVSPKQTAVHHRRTTYTIPAAAFHSTEVLPNAFHATLFFFDSHRGFMKDARVLGPKDVESKTQLRDAAGMTSATLANMVNAVREWETFMDQGRQHARRAEWEHALREFNSALNMCESTEYFLGLASYRHLVLGELGNTNRRFGRYEKAKEMLEQAVEEMGPSLQRVEFSGELGVIYRHMNRLEEARHAFQVQYDTAKQLQFDRAMCRAVGNLGMINYQLSQQNGDEALLEMAIDQLNERVRSARHIKETIHSLSYDRSTKLQLSKIATTWESIGLSRLSLCYAAQKDSKQAIATSLESLNLSSRSTDSTVVAMSRFFYGRALLLDQQFDEALKQFNPRMACTPAMALCKEPSEEHRQYLRELVDVGVDMELVDEQGYTALDYAVFNGDAESEALVLEGLRRKLEGDMGNELKERQVEARIRKGYRELFQEKMRPALLSGGGLQSLRHMYADELAADDEKRRMFDGLKFMRFLDFLKFGKLPRSSDKLAREFMARPDGNDQIGTADFVIFFSYRWINKEPNACSPDDTNNTQYRRMIAAAEQFLKLHPSVGREQLGIWIDHACIDQENPAPGVSSLPMILVQCDAVISLFDDLYHRRAWCSVEVMMVQTLRKSYGRHLWYEQVLAPRSLGDADGACENGNEKWILREGPTELEIIMAEKQLTFEEDRAKVLFLERQSRFLG
;
A
#
# COMPACT_ATOMS: atom_id res chain seq x y z
N MET A 1 18.23 -54.36 -40.37
CA MET A 1 19.58 -53.83 -40.67
C MET A 1 19.69 -52.48 -39.99
N ALA A 2 20.65 -52.36 -39.07
CA ALA A 2 21.14 -51.19 -38.30
C ALA A 2 20.09 -50.42 -37.46
N GLU A 3 20.05 -50.55 -36.12
CA GLU A 3 20.97 -50.10 -35.04
C GLU A 3 20.71 -48.67 -34.52
N ILE A 4 20.82 -48.58 -33.19
CA ILE A 4 20.32 -47.58 -32.24
C ILE A 4 21.39 -46.49 -31.99
N ALA A 5 20.98 -45.24 -31.74
CA ALA A 5 21.67 -44.34 -30.79
C ALA A 5 20.77 -43.20 -30.29
N ASP A 6 21.09 -42.77 -29.08
CA ASP A 6 20.29 -42.09 -28.05
C ASP A 6 20.49 -40.56 -28.03
N GLY A 7 19.56 -39.84 -27.38
CA GLY A 7 19.84 -38.54 -26.74
C GLY A 7 19.54 -37.23 -27.49
N ALA A 8 18.35 -36.65 -27.27
CA ALA A 8 18.18 -35.19 -27.13
C ALA A 8 16.86 -34.85 -26.42
N LYS A 9 16.95 -34.43 -25.15
CA LYS A 9 15.86 -33.85 -24.36
C LYS A 9 15.32 -32.56 -25.02
N PRO A 10 14.00 -32.30 -25.04
CA PRO A 10 13.46 -31.01 -25.42
C PRO A 10 13.81 -29.95 -24.35
N ARG A 11 14.34 -28.80 -24.80
CA ARG A 11 14.66 -27.63 -23.99
C ARG A 11 13.39 -27.10 -23.30
N LEU A 12 13.35 -27.23 -21.98
CA LEU A 12 12.47 -26.48 -21.10
C LEU A 12 12.81 -24.98 -21.21
N LEU A 13 11.81 -24.18 -21.54
CA LEU A 13 11.85 -22.73 -21.38
C LEU A 13 11.87 -22.41 -19.86
N PRO A 14 12.72 -21.49 -19.38
CA PRO A 14 12.78 -21.17 -17.96
C PRO A 14 11.47 -20.50 -17.52
N SER A 15 10.94 -20.98 -16.40
CA SER A 15 9.89 -20.34 -15.62
C SER A 15 10.32 -18.94 -15.22
N ALA A 16 9.45 -17.96 -15.44
CA ALA A 16 9.65 -16.59 -14.99
C ALA A 16 9.51 -16.50 -13.46
N ASN A 17 10.54 -16.94 -12.73
CA ASN A 17 10.77 -16.58 -11.34
C ASN A 17 11.43 -15.20 -11.35
N GLY A 18 10.65 -14.17 -11.10
CA GLY A 18 11.16 -12.83 -10.81
C GLY A 18 11.47 -12.72 -9.34
N ASP A 19 12.57 -13.35 -8.91
CA ASP A 19 13.16 -13.14 -7.58
C ASP A 19 13.99 -11.86 -7.63
N GLY A 20 13.43 -10.79 -7.08
CA GLY A 20 14.15 -9.56 -6.74
C GLY A 20 13.77 -9.16 -5.32
N PRO A 21 14.72 -8.78 -4.45
CA PRO A 21 14.44 -8.46 -3.06
C PRO A 21 13.56 -7.21 -2.94
N ILE A 22 12.52 -7.31 -2.12
CA ILE A 22 11.64 -6.21 -1.71
C ILE A 22 12.30 -5.49 -0.52
N PRO A 23 12.54 -4.16 -0.55
CA PRO A 23 13.04 -3.43 0.61
C PRO A 23 11.89 -3.15 1.60
N ALA A 24 12.15 -3.43 2.88
CA ALA A 24 11.31 -3.07 4.01
C ALA A 24 11.56 -1.60 4.38
N ALA A 25 10.53 -0.96 4.94
CA ALA A 25 10.56 0.44 5.35
C ALA A 25 11.42 0.66 6.62
N SER A 26 12.71 0.90 6.43
CA SER A 26 13.50 1.85 7.23
C SER A 26 14.07 2.86 6.24
N VAL A 27 14.04 4.15 6.57
CA VAL A 27 14.76 5.16 5.77
C VAL A 27 16.24 5.05 6.16
N ASP A 28 16.90 3.99 5.69
CA ASP A 28 18.36 3.86 5.67
C ASP A 28 18.85 4.38 4.31
N ILE A 29 19.82 5.29 4.36
CA ILE A 29 20.30 6.12 3.25
C ILE A 29 21.17 5.33 2.25
N ASP A 30 21.43 4.04 2.50
CA ASP A 30 22.58 3.34 1.90
C ASP A 30 22.27 2.26 0.85
N ASP A 31 21.00 1.95 0.52
CA ASP A 31 20.69 0.97 -0.54
C ASP A 31 19.77 1.55 -1.63
N TYR A 32 20.35 2.39 -2.48
CA TYR A 32 19.81 2.65 -3.82
C TYR A 32 20.83 2.19 -4.86
N ASP A 33 20.44 1.21 -5.67
CA ASP A 33 21.13 0.87 -6.91
C ASP A 33 21.05 2.11 -7.83
N TYR A 34 22.15 2.87 -7.88
CA TYR A 34 22.25 4.13 -8.62
C TYR A 34 22.00 3.91 -10.11
N PRO A 35 20.98 4.55 -10.73
CA PRO A 35 20.85 4.55 -12.18
C PRO A 35 22.06 5.24 -12.81
N SER A 36 22.70 4.55 -13.74
CA SER A 36 23.82 5.04 -14.53
C SER A 36 23.42 6.22 -15.44
N GLY A 37 24.22 7.29 -15.45
CA GLY A 37 24.47 8.06 -16.68
C GLY A 37 24.50 9.59 -16.57
N ASP A 38 23.46 10.23 -15.99
CA ASP A 38 23.22 11.68 -16.15
C ASP A 38 23.13 12.50 -14.83
N ASP A 39 23.30 11.87 -13.66
CA ASP A 39 22.92 12.48 -12.37
C ASP A 39 24.00 13.30 -11.63
N TYR A 40 25.25 13.33 -12.11
CA TYR A 40 26.34 14.03 -11.43
C TYR A 40 26.79 15.27 -12.20
N PHE A 41 26.19 16.41 -11.87
CA PHE A 41 26.67 17.70 -12.31
C PHE A 41 27.18 18.54 -11.13
N ASN A 42 28.25 19.28 -11.38
CA ASN A 42 28.85 20.14 -10.36
C ASN A 42 28.02 21.42 -10.20
N ILE A 43 27.79 21.82 -8.95
CA ILE A 43 27.12 23.08 -8.60
C ILE A 43 28.22 24.07 -8.20
N PRO A 44 28.49 25.11 -9.01
CA PRO A 44 29.48 26.12 -8.65
C PRO A 44 29.07 26.88 -7.39
N SER A 45 30.03 27.23 -6.53
CA SER A 45 29.75 28.05 -5.34
C SER A 45 29.11 29.40 -5.69
N SER A 46 29.39 29.96 -6.88
CA SER A 46 28.76 31.18 -7.39
C SER A 46 27.24 31.07 -7.52
N GLU A 47 26.73 29.92 -7.95
CA GLU A 47 25.28 29.71 -8.10
C GLU A 47 24.60 29.57 -6.74
N LEU A 48 25.23 28.86 -5.79
CA LEU A 48 24.76 28.79 -4.41
C LEU A 48 24.72 30.16 -3.74
N LEU A 49 25.76 30.99 -3.94
CA LEU A 49 25.80 32.37 -3.41
C LEU A 49 24.71 33.25 -4.01
N ARG A 50 24.45 33.11 -5.32
CA ARG A 50 23.37 33.84 -6.01
C ARG A 50 22.01 33.43 -5.45
N VAL A 51 21.74 32.13 -5.32
CA VAL A 51 20.47 31.64 -4.76
C VAL A 51 20.33 32.03 -3.29
N LEU A 52 21.41 32.00 -2.49
CA LEU A 52 21.39 32.42 -1.09
C LEU A 52 20.91 33.87 -0.92
N GLN A 53 21.29 34.77 -1.83
CA GLN A 53 20.79 36.15 -1.82
C GLN A 53 19.27 36.18 -2.01
N GLY A 54 18.75 35.39 -2.96
CA GLY A 54 17.32 35.30 -3.21
C GLY A 54 16.55 34.61 -2.08
N VAL A 55 17.13 33.59 -1.45
CA VAL A 55 16.58 32.92 -0.27
C VAL A 55 16.51 33.89 0.91
N ALA A 56 17.55 34.70 1.12
CA ALA A 56 17.56 35.71 2.17
C ALA A 56 16.42 36.72 2.01
N VAL A 57 16.16 37.17 0.78
CA VAL A 57 15.02 38.04 0.47
C VAL A 57 13.70 37.33 0.73
N ALA A 58 13.52 36.12 0.20
CA ALA A 58 12.29 35.34 0.32
C ALA A 58 11.92 35.00 1.77
N THR A 59 12.91 34.69 2.60
CA THR A 59 12.73 34.30 4.01
C THR A 59 12.78 35.50 4.97
N ARG A 60 13.10 36.71 4.47
CA ARG A 60 13.43 37.89 5.29
C ARG A 60 14.56 37.61 6.29
N ALA A 61 15.54 36.78 5.92
CA ALA A 61 16.67 36.48 6.77
C ALA A 61 17.56 37.73 6.94
N PRO A 62 17.94 38.10 8.18
CA PRO A 62 18.82 39.24 8.40
C PRO A 62 20.24 38.93 7.91
N ALA A 63 20.97 39.94 7.44
CA ALA A 63 22.33 39.78 6.92
C ALA A 63 23.29 39.03 7.89
N VAL A 64 23.12 39.24 9.20
CA VAL A 64 23.89 38.56 10.26
C VAL A 64 23.79 37.02 10.18
N LYS A 65 22.67 36.49 9.67
CA LYS A 65 22.44 35.05 9.49
C LYS A 65 22.90 34.54 8.12
N VAL A 66 22.94 35.40 7.11
CA VAL A 66 23.29 35.02 5.73
C VAL A 66 24.81 35.02 5.53
N GLU A 67 25.51 36.00 6.13
CA GLU A 67 26.95 36.20 5.96
C GLU A 67 27.83 35.00 6.39
N PRO A 68 27.53 34.27 7.49
CA PRO A 68 28.27 33.06 7.85
C PRO A 68 28.14 31.96 6.79
N ILE A 69 26.94 31.78 6.21
CA ILE A 69 26.67 30.78 5.18
C ILE A 69 27.43 31.15 3.90
N ALA A 70 27.38 32.42 3.47
CA ALA A 70 28.09 32.90 2.29
C ALA A 70 29.62 32.72 2.39
N ARG A 71 30.20 33.04 3.56
CA ARG A 71 31.63 32.82 3.83
C ARG A 71 32.00 31.35 3.77
N TRP A 72 31.16 30.49 4.34
CA TRP A 72 31.38 29.05 4.30
C TRP A 72 31.28 28.50 2.87
N ILE A 73 30.24 28.84 2.10
CA ILE A 73 30.07 28.41 0.70
C ILE A 73 31.31 28.78 -0.13
N SER A 74 31.81 30.02 0.03
CA SER A 74 32.99 30.49 -0.70
C SER A 74 34.26 29.70 -0.34
N SER A 75 34.47 29.44 0.95
CA SER A 75 35.60 28.67 1.45
C SER A 75 35.54 27.21 0.99
N TYR A 76 34.38 26.57 1.13
CA TYR A 76 34.19 25.16 0.76
C TYR A 76 34.26 24.97 -0.76
N GLY A 77 33.66 25.87 -1.54
CA GLY A 77 33.78 25.89 -2.99
C GLY A 77 35.23 25.98 -3.45
N THR A 78 36.01 26.89 -2.84
CA THR A 78 37.46 27.00 -3.12
C THR A 78 38.22 25.72 -2.76
N GLN A 79 37.93 25.10 -1.61
CA GLN A 79 38.56 23.84 -1.18
C GLN A 79 38.25 22.68 -2.13
N LYS A 80 37.04 22.64 -2.70
CA LYS A 80 36.57 21.61 -3.64
C LYS A 80 36.79 22.00 -5.11
N ALA A 81 37.47 23.12 -5.39
CA ALA A 81 37.67 23.68 -6.73
C ALA A 81 36.37 23.84 -7.56
N ASP A 82 35.24 24.13 -6.90
CA ASP A 82 33.90 24.20 -7.51
C ASP A 82 33.45 22.92 -8.24
N LEU A 83 34.01 21.77 -7.87
CA LEU A 83 33.66 20.45 -8.40
C LEU A 83 32.71 19.65 -7.48
N ALA A 84 32.08 20.29 -6.50
CA ALA A 84 31.13 19.63 -5.62
C ALA A 84 29.78 19.45 -6.32
N ASP A 85 29.29 18.21 -6.33
CA ASP A 85 27.94 17.84 -6.75
C ASP A 85 26.92 18.06 -5.61
N PHE A 86 25.65 17.69 -5.85
CA PHE A 86 24.60 17.81 -4.84
C PHE A 86 24.95 17.06 -3.54
N GLY A 87 25.46 15.83 -3.63
CA GLY A 87 25.83 15.02 -2.47
C GLY A 87 26.96 15.67 -1.66
N GLY A 88 28.01 16.14 -2.33
CA GLY A 88 29.15 16.79 -1.71
C GLY A 88 28.82 18.13 -1.04
N TRP A 89 27.86 18.88 -1.58
CA TRP A 89 27.32 20.07 -0.91
C TRP A 89 26.44 19.71 0.29
N ASN A 90 25.57 18.71 0.16
CA ASN A 90 24.67 18.26 1.22
C ASN A 90 25.44 17.74 2.44
N GLU A 91 26.47 16.90 2.21
CA GLU A 91 27.37 16.39 3.25
C GLU A 91 28.13 17.54 3.93
N GLY A 92 28.66 18.48 3.13
CA GLY A 92 29.38 19.64 3.64
C GLY A 92 28.51 20.52 4.53
N ILE A 93 27.27 20.80 4.12
CA ILE A 93 26.31 21.59 4.90
C ILE A 93 25.96 20.85 6.20
N SER A 94 25.65 19.56 6.13
CA SER A 94 25.26 18.74 7.27
C SER A 94 26.38 18.59 8.32
N SER A 95 27.63 18.59 7.86
CA SER A 95 28.80 18.48 8.74
C SER A 95 29.20 19.81 9.39
N ASN A 96 28.94 20.94 8.71
CA ASN A 96 29.38 22.26 9.16
C ASN A 96 28.36 22.97 10.06
N PHE A 97 27.07 22.77 9.82
CA PHE A 97 26.01 23.43 10.58
C PHE A 97 25.30 22.43 11.49
N LEU A 98 25.03 22.82 12.73
CA LEU A 98 24.37 21.96 13.71
C LEU A 98 22.89 21.77 13.34
N LYS A 99 22.37 20.54 13.54
CA LYS A 99 20.97 20.16 13.24
C LYS A 99 19.91 21.10 13.85
N GLY A 100 20.25 21.78 14.95
CA GLY A 100 19.38 22.72 15.65
C GLY A 100 19.49 24.20 15.24
N ASP A 101 20.29 24.55 14.23
CA ASP A 101 20.55 25.96 13.86
C ASP A 101 19.67 26.41 12.68
N GLU A 102 19.14 27.63 12.77
CA GLU A 102 18.48 28.34 11.66
C GLU A 102 19.40 28.47 10.43
N LEU A 103 20.72 28.55 10.66
CA LEU A 103 21.72 28.59 9.58
C LEU A 103 21.68 27.33 8.71
N LEU A 104 21.52 26.15 9.31
CA LEU A 104 21.41 24.89 8.58
C LEU A 104 20.19 24.90 7.67
N GLN A 105 19.06 25.41 8.17
CA GLN A 105 17.80 25.42 7.42
C GLN A 105 17.85 26.36 6.21
N ILE A 106 18.47 27.55 6.37
CA ILE A 106 18.70 28.48 5.25
C ILE A 106 19.66 27.86 4.22
N ALA A 107 20.70 27.16 4.67
CA ALA A 107 21.65 26.47 3.79
C ALA A 107 20.99 25.32 3.02
N ASN A 108 20.19 24.47 3.69
CA ASN A 108 19.42 23.38 3.06
C ASN A 108 18.43 23.90 2.02
N LEU A 109 17.68 24.95 2.36
CA LEU A 109 16.76 25.60 1.42
C LEU A 109 17.52 26.16 0.19
N THR A 110 18.68 26.77 0.42
CA THR A 110 19.56 27.27 -0.65
C THR A 110 20.03 26.15 -1.56
N LEU A 111 20.49 25.03 -0.99
CA LEU A 111 20.96 23.88 -1.76
C LEU A 111 19.83 23.27 -2.59
N GLY A 112 18.67 23.00 -1.98
CA GLY A 112 17.52 22.42 -2.68
C GLY A 112 17.03 23.28 -3.86
N VAL A 113 16.89 24.59 -3.64
CA VAL A 113 16.51 25.53 -4.71
C VAL A 113 17.58 25.59 -5.81
N THR A 114 18.86 25.64 -5.44
CA THR A 114 19.96 25.71 -6.41
C THR A 114 20.03 24.46 -7.26
N PHE A 115 19.89 23.29 -6.65
CA PHE A 115 19.95 22.02 -7.37
C PHE A 115 18.83 21.89 -8.40
N LEU A 116 17.58 22.16 -8.02
CA LEU A 116 16.45 22.06 -8.97
C LEU A 116 16.55 23.12 -10.07
N ARG A 117 17.00 24.33 -9.73
CA ARG A 117 17.31 25.40 -10.69
C ARG A 117 18.37 24.97 -11.71
N GLU A 118 19.49 24.42 -11.26
CA GLU A 118 20.57 24.01 -12.15
C GLU A 118 20.15 22.83 -13.01
N LYS A 119 19.48 21.83 -12.43
CA LYS A 119 18.98 20.67 -13.17
C LYS A 119 17.98 21.08 -14.25
N SER A 120 17.09 22.02 -13.92
CA SER A 120 16.13 22.65 -14.85
C SER A 120 16.77 23.32 -16.07
N ARG A 121 18.00 23.84 -15.93
CA ARG A 121 18.73 24.54 -17.01
C ARG A 121 19.64 23.62 -17.82
N ARG A 122 20.15 22.55 -17.21
CA ARG A 122 21.14 21.64 -17.83
C ARG A 122 20.48 20.46 -18.55
N ALA A 123 19.39 19.94 -18.00
CA ALA A 123 18.57 18.91 -18.62
C ALA A 123 17.41 19.58 -19.35
N SER A 124 16.81 18.90 -20.33
CA SER A 124 15.57 19.27 -21.05
C SER A 124 14.32 19.49 -20.15
N GLY A 125 14.50 19.76 -18.86
CA GLY A 125 13.48 20.01 -17.85
C GLY A 125 13.16 18.79 -16.98
N GLU A 126 13.63 17.60 -17.34
CA GLU A 126 13.32 16.35 -16.62
C GLU A 126 14.19 16.21 -15.36
N VAL A 127 13.52 16.08 -14.22
CA VAL A 127 14.11 15.79 -12.90
C VAL A 127 13.64 14.39 -12.51
N SER A 128 14.57 13.53 -12.07
CA SER A 128 14.19 12.19 -11.63
C SER A 128 13.28 12.25 -10.39
N ILE A 129 12.50 11.20 -10.16
CA ILE A 129 11.61 11.11 -8.99
C ILE A 129 12.43 11.18 -7.69
N ILE A 130 13.64 10.58 -7.69
CA ILE A 130 14.54 10.51 -6.54
C ILE A 130 15.06 11.92 -6.23
N ASP A 131 15.53 12.64 -7.24
CA ASP A 131 16.04 14.00 -7.08
C ASP A 131 14.99 14.98 -6.58
N LEU A 132 13.77 14.88 -7.11
CA LEU A 132 12.66 15.71 -6.66
C LEU A 132 12.28 15.39 -5.21
N ALA A 133 12.36 14.11 -4.80
CA ALA A 133 12.14 13.71 -3.41
C ALA A 133 13.22 14.29 -2.49
N LEU A 134 14.51 14.09 -2.80
CA LEU A 134 15.62 14.63 -2.02
C LEU A 134 15.56 16.16 -1.90
N THR A 135 15.25 16.84 -3.00
CA THR A 135 15.06 18.30 -3.00
C THR A 135 13.93 18.73 -2.10
N TRP A 136 12.80 18.03 -2.16
CA TRP A 136 11.67 18.32 -1.30
C TRP A 136 12.00 18.08 0.16
N ASP A 137 12.73 17.01 0.51
CA ASP A 137 13.08 16.70 1.90
C ASP A 137 13.93 17.82 2.51
N LEU A 138 14.86 18.41 1.74
CA LEU A 138 15.61 19.60 2.16
C LEU A 138 14.70 20.82 2.37
N ILE A 139 13.77 21.08 1.44
CA ILE A 139 12.85 22.23 1.53
C ILE A 139 11.86 22.05 2.68
N HIS A 140 11.25 20.87 2.81
CA HIS A 140 10.31 20.50 3.86
C HIS A 140 10.98 20.59 5.23
N GLY A 141 12.16 19.97 5.39
CA GLY A 141 12.94 20.06 6.62
C GLY A 141 13.27 21.52 6.98
N ALA A 142 13.67 22.32 6.00
CA ALA A 142 13.94 23.74 6.21
C ALA A 142 12.71 24.54 6.66
N LEU A 143 11.53 24.25 6.11
CA LEU A 143 10.29 24.95 6.44
C LEU A 143 9.65 24.51 7.78
N THR A 144 9.96 23.31 8.25
CA THR A 144 9.24 22.65 9.37
C THR A 144 10.10 22.46 10.62
N SER A 145 11.38 22.82 10.56
CA SER A 145 12.33 22.61 11.64
C SER A 145 11.90 23.28 12.96
N PRO A 146 11.77 22.53 14.08
CA PRO A 146 11.37 23.04 15.40
C PRO A 146 12.19 24.22 15.99
N PRO A 147 13.50 24.37 15.74
CA PRO A 147 14.32 25.47 16.27
C PRO A 147 14.05 26.85 15.64
N LEU A 148 13.16 26.94 14.64
CA LEU A 148 12.85 28.21 14.00
C LEU A 148 12.08 29.13 14.95
N ALA A 149 12.74 30.21 15.39
CA ALA A 149 12.10 31.26 16.19
C ALA A 149 10.94 31.97 15.45
N ARG A 150 10.91 31.86 14.12
CA ARG A 150 9.84 32.31 13.23
C ARG A 150 9.79 31.43 11.98
N PRO A 151 8.60 31.18 11.39
CA PRO A 151 8.49 30.44 10.13
C PRO A 151 9.32 31.10 9.01
N LEU A 152 10.01 30.30 8.21
CA LEU A 152 10.72 30.79 7.03
C LEU A 152 9.72 31.13 5.93
N GLY A 153 9.74 32.38 5.47
CA GLY A 153 8.90 32.88 4.38
C GLY A 153 7.49 33.27 4.81
N SER A 154 6.98 34.36 4.23
CA SER A 154 5.60 34.81 4.46
C SER A 154 4.65 34.12 3.49
N VAL A 155 3.60 33.47 4.01
CA VAL A 155 2.52 32.92 3.18
C VAL A 155 1.64 34.07 2.68
N SER A 156 1.20 33.98 1.43
CA SER A 156 0.22 34.92 0.87
C SER A 156 -0.75 34.20 -0.07
N ARG A 157 -2.03 34.56 -0.05
CA ARG A 157 -3.01 33.99 -0.98
C ARG A 157 -2.91 34.67 -2.34
N SER A 158 -3.01 33.91 -3.41
CA SER A 158 -2.86 34.39 -4.78
C SER A 158 -4.19 34.82 -5.38
N ALA A 159 -4.14 35.59 -6.48
CA ALA A 159 -5.35 35.92 -7.26
C ALA A 159 -5.97 34.69 -7.94
N GLN A 160 -5.21 33.59 -8.07
CA GLN A 160 -5.70 32.30 -8.55
C GLN A 160 -6.17 31.39 -7.41
N GLY A 161 -6.23 31.90 -6.17
CA GLY A 161 -6.79 31.23 -5.00
C GLY A 161 -5.82 30.37 -4.19
N PHE A 162 -4.63 30.04 -4.71
CA PHE A 162 -3.63 29.25 -3.99
C PHE A 162 -2.83 30.05 -2.97
N LEU A 163 -2.30 29.38 -1.95
CA LEU A 163 -1.32 29.96 -1.02
C LEU A 163 0.09 29.79 -1.58
N ALA A 164 0.88 30.85 -1.54
CA ALA A 164 2.24 30.88 -2.05
C ALA A 164 3.24 31.09 -0.90
N VAL A 165 4.26 30.24 -0.85
CA VAL A 165 5.44 30.42 0.02
C VAL A 165 6.63 30.78 -0.87
N PRO A 166 7.20 31.99 -0.77
CA PRO A 166 8.42 32.34 -1.51
C PRO A 166 9.61 31.58 -0.91
N LEU A 167 10.37 30.89 -1.77
CA LEU A 167 11.56 30.12 -1.40
C LEU A 167 12.86 30.82 -1.86
N CYS A 168 12.81 31.50 -3.01
CA CYS A 168 13.88 32.35 -3.52
C CYS A 168 13.30 33.50 -4.35
N SER A 169 13.84 34.71 -4.20
CA SER A 169 13.40 35.89 -4.95
C SER A 169 14.56 36.78 -5.37
N LEU A 170 14.88 36.78 -6.66
CA LEU A 170 15.87 37.65 -7.30
C LEU A 170 15.15 38.61 -8.26
N VAL A 171 15.30 39.91 -7.99
CA VAL A 171 14.62 41.00 -8.69
C VAL A 171 15.64 42.09 -9.00
N GLU A 172 15.71 42.53 -10.25
CA GLU A 172 16.62 43.59 -10.72
C GLU A 172 15.79 44.67 -11.42
N ASP A 173 15.99 45.94 -11.04
CA ASP A 173 15.24 47.10 -11.57
C ASP A 173 13.71 46.93 -11.55
N GLY A 174 13.19 46.24 -10.53
CA GLY A 174 11.75 45.95 -10.38
C GLY A 174 11.22 44.84 -11.29
N ASN A 175 12.09 44.19 -12.08
CA ASN A 175 11.74 43.07 -12.95
C ASN A 175 12.14 41.73 -12.30
N ILE A 176 11.32 40.71 -12.55
CA ILE A 176 11.60 39.34 -12.10
C ILE A 176 12.81 38.79 -12.86
N VAL A 177 13.86 38.43 -12.12
CA VAL A 177 15.00 37.70 -12.67
C VAL A 177 14.79 36.20 -12.46
N GLU A 178 14.63 35.80 -11.19
CA GLU A 178 14.35 34.42 -10.80
C GLU A 178 13.44 34.41 -9.57
N LEU A 179 12.34 33.65 -9.62
CA LEU A 179 11.50 33.40 -8.44
C LEU A 179 11.30 31.91 -8.28
N PHE A 180 11.39 31.42 -7.05
CA PHE A 180 11.09 30.04 -6.72
C PHE A 180 10.06 30.02 -5.60
N ARG A 181 8.93 29.33 -5.78
CA ARG A 181 7.84 29.31 -4.81
C ARG A 181 7.21 27.94 -4.66
N LEU A 182 6.73 27.64 -3.47
CA LEU A 182 5.77 26.57 -3.24
C LEU A 182 4.36 27.15 -3.40
N HIS A 183 3.56 26.58 -4.31
CA HIS A 183 2.15 26.90 -4.47
C HIS A 183 1.31 25.76 -3.91
N VAL A 184 0.31 26.09 -3.08
CA VAL A 184 -0.58 25.11 -2.44
C VAL A 184 -2.04 25.55 -2.57
N TRP A 185 -2.85 24.74 -3.23
CA TRP A 185 -4.30 24.84 -3.23
C TRP A 185 -4.84 23.95 -2.13
N LEU A 186 -5.59 24.54 -1.20
CA LEU A 186 -6.28 23.82 -0.14
C LEU A 186 -7.68 23.38 -0.62
N PRO A 187 -8.25 22.32 -0.03
CA PRO A 187 -9.64 21.89 -0.26
C PRO A 187 -10.66 22.81 0.44
N ASP A 188 -10.36 24.10 0.59
CA ASP A 188 -11.15 25.08 1.36
C ASP A 188 -12.21 25.80 0.50
N GLY A 189 -12.40 25.37 -0.74
CA GLY A 189 -13.29 26.00 -1.71
C GLY A 189 -12.80 27.36 -2.24
N GLN A 190 -11.71 27.92 -1.69
CA GLN A 190 -11.21 29.21 -2.12
C GLN A 190 -10.43 29.05 -3.43
N ARG A 191 -10.99 29.58 -4.51
CA ARG A 191 -10.39 29.57 -5.84
C ARG A 191 -10.29 30.99 -6.38
N GLY A 192 -9.46 31.17 -7.42
CA GLY A 192 -9.37 32.43 -8.13
C GLY A 192 -10.71 32.83 -8.72
N ASP A 193 -10.87 34.13 -8.94
CA ASP A 193 -12.09 34.63 -9.55
C ASP A 193 -12.25 34.06 -10.98
N PRO A 194 -13.37 33.37 -11.30
CA PRO A 194 -13.55 32.72 -12.58
C PRO A 194 -13.37 33.64 -13.80
N GLU A 195 -13.71 34.93 -13.66
CA GLU A 195 -13.63 35.91 -14.73
C GLU A 195 -12.18 36.37 -15.03
N PHE A 196 -11.22 36.11 -14.13
CA PHE A 196 -9.83 36.58 -14.23
C PHE A 196 -8.79 35.44 -14.14
N THR A 197 -9.18 34.23 -14.52
CA THR A 197 -8.34 33.03 -14.44
C THR A 197 -7.24 32.98 -15.50
N ILE A 198 -7.48 33.54 -16.69
CA ILE A 198 -6.54 33.50 -17.82
C ILE A 198 -5.48 34.59 -17.64
N HIS A 199 -4.22 34.17 -17.55
CA HIS A 199 -3.10 35.09 -17.37
C HIS A 199 -1.85 34.59 -18.08
N SER A 200 -0.87 35.48 -18.19
CA SER A 200 0.46 35.18 -18.71
C SER A 200 1.52 35.56 -17.69
N HIS A 201 2.73 35.03 -17.86
CA HIS A 201 3.87 35.32 -16.97
C HIS A 201 4.89 36.21 -17.66
N GLN A 202 5.56 37.07 -16.87
CA GLN A 202 6.68 37.87 -17.40
C GLN A 202 7.85 36.99 -17.80
N SER A 203 8.14 35.97 -17.00
CA SER A 203 9.25 35.05 -17.24
C SER A 203 8.74 33.68 -17.68
N PHE A 204 9.61 32.91 -18.33
CA PHE A 204 9.40 31.47 -18.50
C PHE A 204 9.13 30.83 -17.13
N ALA A 205 8.20 29.89 -17.07
CA ALA A 205 7.87 29.18 -15.85
C ALA A 205 8.02 27.66 -16.01
N GLN A 206 8.48 27.01 -14.94
CA GLN A 206 8.54 25.56 -14.81
C GLN A 206 7.94 25.12 -13.48
N SER A 207 7.21 24.02 -13.50
CA SER A 207 6.45 23.49 -12.38
C SER A 207 6.85 22.04 -12.09
N TRP A 208 6.92 21.64 -10.82
CA TRP A 208 7.11 20.25 -10.39
C TRP A 208 6.05 19.88 -9.36
N ILE A 209 5.14 18.97 -9.75
CA ILE A 209 3.99 18.62 -8.91
C ILE A 209 4.44 17.74 -7.74
N LEU A 210 4.23 18.27 -6.53
CA LEU A 210 4.56 17.60 -5.28
C LEU A 210 3.41 16.72 -4.77
N ALA A 211 2.16 17.16 -4.94
CA ALA A 211 0.98 16.45 -4.45
C ALA A 211 -0.27 16.83 -5.23
N GLY A 212 -1.23 15.90 -5.34
CA GLY A 212 -2.52 16.13 -5.96
C GLY A 212 -2.50 16.22 -7.47
N GLU A 213 -3.63 16.66 -8.03
CA GLU A 213 -3.87 16.81 -9.46
C GLU A 213 -4.26 18.24 -9.79
N GLY A 214 -3.69 18.78 -10.86
CA GLY A 214 -4.07 20.07 -11.44
C GLY A 214 -4.14 19.98 -12.95
N LYS A 215 -5.00 20.79 -13.56
CA LYS A 215 -5.11 20.88 -15.03
C LYS A 215 -4.61 22.24 -15.49
N ASP A 216 -3.73 22.24 -16.47
CA ASP A 216 -3.29 23.45 -17.15
C ASP A 216 -4.02 23.60 -18.48
N HIS A 217 -4.64 24.77 -18.69
CA HIS A 217 -5.30 25.12 -19.93
C HIS A 217 -4.50 26.22 -20.62
N SER A 218 -4.09 25.98 -21.86
CA SER A 218 -3.43 26.97 -22.69
C SER A 218 -4.40 27.59 -23.70
N TYR A 219 -4.16 28.84 -24.06
CA TYR A 219 -5.05 29.62 -24.92
C TYR A 219 -4.31 30.30 -26.06
N ASN A 220 -5.00 30.44 -27.20
CA ASN A 220 -4.61 31.35 -28.26
C ASN A 220 -5.31 32.69 -28.03
N VAL A 221 -4.55 33.78 -28.04
CA VAL A 221 -5.07 35.12 -27.79
C VAL A 221 -4.71 36.02 -28.97
N LYS A 222 -5.73 36.63 -29.56
CA LYS A 222 -5.58 37.54 -30.71
C LYS A 222 -6.15 38.92 -30.37
N PRO A 223 -5.42 40.02 -30.63
CA PRO A 223 -5.99 41.36 -30.56
C PRO A 223 -7.16 41.52 -31.54
N ILE A 224 -8.22 42.21 -31.13
CA ILE A 224 -9.40 42.49 -31.94
C ILE A 224 -9.79 43.97 -31.80
N ALA A 225 -10.20 44.59 -32.90
CA ALA A 225 -10.67 45.98 -32.91
C ALA A 225 -12.19 46.10 -32.63
N ASP A 226 -12.99 45.12 -33.05
CA ASP A 226 -14.43 45.11 -32.85
C ASP A 226 -14.82 44.55 -31.47
N SER A 227 -15.54 45.34 -30.68
CA SER A 227 -16.05 44.93 -29.37
C SER A 227 -17.05 43.77 -29.44
N ALA A 228 -17.73 43.60 -30.58
CA ALA A 228 -18.64 42.48 -30.79
C ALA A 228 -17.91 41.12 -30.94
N GLU A 229 -16.71 41.12 -31.53
CA GLU A 229 -15.89 39.91 -31.73
C GLU A 229 -14.96 39.61 -30.54
N ALA A 230 -14.75 40.59 -29.67
CA ALA A 230 -13.92 40.48 -28.49
C ALA A 230 -14.59 39.65 -27.39
N THR A 231 -13.83 38.67 -26.87
CA THR A 231 -14.26 37.83 -25.74
C THR A 231 -13.85 38.40 -24.39
N HIS A 232 -12.69 39.07 -24.32
CA HIS A 232 -12.08 39.56 -23.09
C HIS A 232 -11.40 40.92 -23.34
N ALA A 233 -11.10 41.65 -22.28
CA ALA A 233 -10.15 42.77 -22.29
C ALA A 233 -8.83 42.39 -21.59
N ALA A 234 -7.75 43.05 -21.99
CA ALA A 234 -6.45 42.89 -21.36
C ALA A 234 -6.30 43.87 -20.18
N TYR A 235 -5.82 43.34 -19.07
CA TYR A 235 -5.57 44.07 -17.84
C TYR A 235 -4.08 44.17 -17.55
N GLU A 236 -3.67 45.31 -17.01
CA GLU A 236 -2.34 45.54 -16.48
C GLU A 236 -2.28 45.31 -14.98
N LEU A 237 -1.16 44.77 -14.50
CA LEU A 237 -0.98 44.36 -13.11
C LEU A 237 -0.08 45.34 -12.36
N ALA A 238 -0.53 45.76 -11.17
CA ALA A 238 0.24 46.52 -10.20
C ALA A 238 0.23 45.81 -8.83
N TRP A 239 1.33 45.94 -8.09
CA TRP A 239 1.56 45.28 -6.80
C TRP A 239 1.71 46.30 -5.67
N SER A 240 1.12 45.98 -4.52
CA SER A 240 1.25 46.78 -3.30
C SER A 240 1.94 45.99 -2.20
N ASP A 241 2.85 46.62 -1.47
CA ASP A 241 3.46 46.13 -0.23
C ASP A 241 2.84 46.80 1.02
N GLY A 242 1.74 47.53 0.83
CA GLY A 242 1.10 48.36 1.86
C GLY A 242 1.75 49.73 2.05
N ARG A 243 2.87 50.04 1.40
CA ARG A 243 3.51 51.37 1.40
C ARG A 243 3.37 52.06 0.06
N ASN A 244 3.73 51.37 -1.02
CA ASN A 244 3.69 51.87 -2.39
C ASN A 244 2.90 50.90 -3.28
N THR A 245 2.24 51.41 -4.31
CA THR A 245 1.58 50.60 -5.34
C THR A 245 2.11 51.01 -6.71
N ASP A 246 2.73 50.08 -7.43
CA ASP A 246 3.39 50.34 -8.71
C ASP A 246 3.52 49.04 -9.53
N ARG A 247 4.12 49.13 -10.72
CA ARG A 247 4.33 47.99 -11.63
C ARG A 247 5.62 47.21 -11.33
N ALA A 248 6.40 47.58 -10.32
CA ALA A 248 7.57 46.81 -9.91
C ALA A 248 7.12 45.60 -9.09
N TYR A 249 7.74 44.46 -9.36
CA TYR A 249 7.39 43.23 -8.65
C TYR A 249 7.81 43.30 -7.17
N LYS A 250 6.94 42.81 -6.28
CA LYS A 250 7.16 42.82 -4.82
C LYS A 250 7.07 41.41 -4.24
N THR A 251 8.18 40.93 -3.66
CA THR A 251 8.25 39.59 -3.03
C THR A 251 7.19 39.40 -1.94
N HIS A 252 6.98 40.43 -1.12
CA HIS A 252 6.04 40.41 0.01
C HIS A 252 4.90 41.41 -0.19
N GLN A 253 4.15 41.20 -1.26
CA GLN A 253 2.94 41.95 -1.57
C GLN A 253 1.80 41.70 -0.57
N THR A 254 1.03 42.73 -0.25
CA THR A 254 -0.21 42.68 0.56
C THR A 254 -1.47 42.69 -0.30
N SER A 255 -1.39 43.29 -1.49
CA SER A 255 -2.46 43.28 -2.49
C SER A 255 -1.89 43.39 -3.91
N SER A 256 -2.74 43.09 -4.89
CA SER A 256 -2.46 43.38 -6.30
C SER A 256 -3.71 43.91 -6.98
N THR A 257 -3.56 44.92 -7.81
CA THR A 257 -4.65 45.52 -8.58
C THR A 257 -4.42 45.28 -10.05
N ILE A 258 -5.45 44.79 -10.73
CA ILE A 258 -5.50 44.72 -12.18
C ILE A 258 -6.36 45.87 -12.71
N THR A 259 -5.88 46.58 -13.73
CA THR A 259 -6.58 47.72 -14.34
C THR A 259 -6.78 47.46 -15.82
N ASN A 260 -8.00 47.70 -16.32
CA ASN A 260 -8.37 47.48 -17.70
C ASN A 260 -7.63 48.49 -18.60
N THR A 261 -6.96 47.97 -19.62
CA THR A 261 -6.19 48.79 -20.57
C THR A 261 -7.02 49.30 -21.75
N GLY A 262 -8.25 48.80 -21.90
CA GLY A 262 -9.10 49.01 -23.08
C GLY A 262 -8.70 48.15 -24.28
N ALA A 263 -7.61 47.37 -24.21
CA ALA A 263 -7.19 46.51 -25.30
C ALA A 263 -8.07 45.25 -25.36
N LEU A 264 -8.80 45.08 -26.47
CA LEU A 264 -9.75 43.99 -26.66
C LEU A 264 -9.10 42.77 -27.33
N VAL A 265 -9.47 41.58 -26.87
CA VAL A 265 -8.91 40.32 -27.38
C VAL A 265 -9.96 39.22 -27.57
N HIS A 266 -9.69 38.35 -28.54
CA HIS A 266 -10.40 37.10 -28.75
C HIS A 266 -9.55 35.93 -28.25
N VAL A 267 -10.12 35.12 -27.36
CA VAL A 267 -9.49 34.00 -26.70
C VAL A 267 -10.13 32.70 -27.20
N SER A 268 -9.30 31.76 -27.68
CA SER A 268 -9.75 30.41 -28.01
C SER A 268 -8.93 29.33 -27.30
N PRO A 269 -9.54 28.24 -26.80
CA PRO A 269 -8.81 27.15 -26.18
C PRO A 269 -7.79 26.53 -27.13
N LYS A 270 -6.60 26.19 -26.62
CA LYS A 270 -5.54 25.54 -27.39
C LYS A 270 -5.36 24.08 -26.96
N GLN A 271 -5.03 23.85 -25.68
CA GLN A 271 -4.77 22.52 -25.15
C GLN A 271 -5.06 22.50 -23.65
N THR A 272 -5.55 21.37 -23.15
CA THR A 272 -5.65 21.05 -21.72
C THR A 272 -4.70 19.90 -21.41
N ALA A 273 -3.88 20.04 -20.37
CA ALA A 273 -2.98 19.01 -19.87
C ALA A 273 -3.29 18.73 -18.39
N VAL A 274 -3.34 17.45 -18.02
CA VAL A 274 -3.53 17.02 -16.62
C VAL A 274 -2.19 16.66 -16.03
N HIS A 275 -1.89 17.16 -14.84
CA HIS A 275 -0.63 16.96 -14.15
C HIS A 275 -0.87 16.36 -12.77
N HIS A 276 -0.21 15.24 -12.49
CA HIS A 276 -0.28 14.53 -11.22
C HIS A 276 1.07 14.61 -10.49
N ARG A 277 1.13 14.17 -9.23
CA ARG A 277 2.37 14.01 -8.47
C ARG A 277 3.49 13.37 -9.33
N ARG A 278 4.72 13.89 -9.19
CA ARG A 278 5.93 13.47 -9.92
C ARG A 278 6.00 13.89 -11.40
N THR A 279 5.06 14.69 -11.88
CA THR A 279 5.12 15.27 -13.23
C THR A 279 5.69 16.70 -13.20
N THR A 280 6.24 17.14 -14.33
CA THR A 280 6.70 18.52 -14.55
C THR A 280 6.11 19.07 -15.83
N TYR A 281 5.92 20.38 -15.90
CA TYR A 281 5.50 21.07 -17.12
C TYR A 281 6.06 22.49 -17.15
N THR A 282 6.00 23.11 -18.33
CA THR A 282 6.56 24.45 -18.58
C THR A 282 5.56 25.37 -19.26
N ILE A 283 5.67 26.66 -18.98
CA ILE A 283 4.85 27.72 -19.57
C ILE A 283 5.82 28.77 -20.13
N PRO A 284 5.85 28.98 -21.46
CA PRO A 284 6.68 30.02 -22.06
C PRO A 284 6.32 31.43 -21.56
N ALA A 285 7.29 32.35 -21.58
CA ALA A 285 7.03 33.76 -21.26
C ALA A 285 5.92 34.33 -22.17
N ALA A 286 5.03 35.15 -21.60
CA ALA A 286 3.86 35.72 -22.26
C ALA A 286 2.82 34.72 -22.84
N ALA A 287 2.98 33.41 -22.64
CA ALA A 287 1.95 32.44 -23.01
C ALA A 287 0.75 32.56 -22.07
N PHE A 288 -0.47 32.57 -22.62
CA PHE A 288 -1.70 32.63 -21.83
C PHE A 288 -2.14 31.25 -21.41
N HIS A 289 -2.36 31.09 -20.11
CA HIS A 289 -2.82 29.85 -19.52
C HIS A 289 -3.71 30.11 -18.29
N SER A 290 -4.34 29.05 -17.80
CA SER A 290 -5.03 29.02 -16.52
C SER A 290 -4.82 27.64 -15.87
N THR A 291 -4.80 27.60 -14.54
CA THR A 291 -4.68 26.36 -13.77
C THR A 291 -5.98 26.07 -13.06
N GLU A 292 -6.60 24.93 -13.35
CA GLU A 292 -7.81 24.42 -12.72
C GLU A 292 -7.44 23.37 -11.66
N VAL A 293 -7.92 23.59 -10.43
CA VAL A 293 -7.89 22.61 -9.33
C VAL A 293 -9.29 22.57 -8.72
N LEU A 294 -9.88 21.38 -8.61
CA LEU A 294 -11.23 21.20 -8.07
C LEU A 294 -11.36 21.83 -6.66
N PRO A 295 -12.49 22.48 -6.30
CA PRO A 295 -12.64 23.22 -5.04
C PRO A 295 -12.33 22.41 -3.75
N ASN A 296 -12.56 21.11 -3.78
CA ASN A 296 -12.36 20.16 -2.68
C ASN A 296 -11.08 19.31 -2.82
N ALA A 297 -10.23 19.61 -3.80
CA ALA A 297 -8.96 18.92 -4.02
C ALA A 297 -7.78 19.70 -3.44
N PHE A 298 -6.80 18.97 -2.95
CA PHE A 298 -5.49 19.50 -2.59
C PHE A 298 -4.56 19.42 -3.81
N HIS A 299 -3.77 20.46 -4.04
CA HIS A 299 -2.73 20.44 -5.08
C HIS A 299 -1.53 21.25 -4.62
N ALA A 300 -0.32 20.73 -4.84
CA ALA A 300 0.91 21.43 -4.48
C ALA A 300 1.99 21.28 -5.55
N THR A 301 2.68 22.38 -5.83
CA THR A 301 3.77 22.41 -6.82
C THR A 301 4.89 23.36 -6.42
N LEU A 302 6.13 22.98 -6.75
CA LEU A 302 7.25 23.93 -6.80
C LEU A 302 7.21 24.64 -8.15
N PHE A 303 7.22 25.97 -8.12
CA PHE A 303 7.06 26.80 -9.30
C PHE A 303 8.24 27.76 -9.43
N PHE A 304 8.98 27.64 -10.54
CA PHE A 304 10.20 28.38 -10.83
C PHE A 304 9.99 29.29 -12.04
N PHE A 305 10.20 30.59 -11.84
CA PHE A 305 10.21 31.61 -12.88
C PHE A 305 11.66 31.94 -13.24
N ASP A 306 12.01 31.87 -14.53
CA ASP A 306 13.38 32.04 -15.01
C ASP A 306 13.43 32.99 -16.23
N SER A 307 13.84 34.23 -16.01
CA SER A 307 13.97 35.23 -17.09
C SER A 307 15.01 34.89 -18.14
N HIS A 308 16.02 34.05 -17.81
CA HIS A 308 17.07 33.64 -18.76
C HIS A 308 16.53 32.79 -19.90
N ARG A 309 15.42 32.07 -19.67
CA ARG A 309 14.73 31.25 -20.68
C ARG A 309 13.59 32.00 -21.38
N GLY A 310 13.47 33.30 -21.13
CA GLY A 310 12.50 34.18 -21.77
C GLY A 310 11.93 35.19 -20.79
N PHE A 311 11.88 36.45 -21.20
CA PHE A 311 11.30 37.54 -20.43
C PHE A 311 10.50 38.50 -21.31
N MET A 312 9.30 38.84 -20.87
CA MET A 312 8.38 39.80 -21.48
C MET A 312 7.84 40.72 -20.39
N LYS A 313 8.16 42.01 -20.47
CA LYS A 313 7.78 42.99 -19.44
C LYS A 313 6.26 43.09 -19.27
N ASP A 314 5.54 43.04 -20.38
CA ASP A 314 4.08 43.21 -20.43
C ASP A 314 3.36 41.85 -20.37
N ALA A 315 3.37 41.21 -19.20
CA ALA A 315 2.47 40.10 -18.91
C ALA A 315 1.09 40.64 -18.51
N ARG A 316 0.04 40.07 -19.10
CA ARG A 316 -1.35 40.55 -18.93
C ARG A 316 -2.22 39.47 -18.28
N VAL A 317 -3.25 39.95 -17.58
CA VAL A 317 -4.40 39.14 -17.14
C VAL A 317 -5.55 39.46 -18.09
N LEU A 318 -6.36 38.47 -18.45
CA LEU A 318 -7.55 38.67 -19.28
C LEU A 318 -8.79 38.60 -18.39
N GLY A 319 -9.78 39.45 -18.69
CA GLY A 319 -11.03 39.49 -17.95
C GLY A 319 -12.18 40.13 -18.72
N PRO A 320 -13.29 40.48 -18.05
CA PRO A 320 -14.46 41.12 -18.65
C PRO A 320 -14.13 42.40 -19.40
N LYS A 321 -15.00 42.84 -20.31
CA LYS A 321 -14.74 44.04 -21.13
C LYS A 321 -15.07 45.35 -20.40
N ASP A 322 -15.95 45.26 -19.42
CA ASP A 322 -16.67 46.35 -18.77
C ASP A 322 -16.22 46.60 -17.31
N VAL A 323 -15.37 45.74 -16.75
CA VAL A 323 -14.80 45.96 -15.42
C VAL A 323 -13.58 46.87 -15.55
N GLU A 324 -13.58 48.02 -14.87
CA GLU A 324 -12.48 49.00 -14.93
C GLU A 324 -11.23 48.51 -14.20
N SER A 325 -11.37 48.00 -12.98
CA SER A 325 -10.25 47.47 -12.20
C SER A 325 -10.73 46.50 -11.12
N LYS A 326 -9.82 45.68 -10.61
CA LYS A 326 -10.10 44.74 -9.53
C LYS A 326 -8.88 44.57 -8.63
N THR A 327 -9.10 44.58 -7.32
CA THR A 327 -8.03 44.41 -6.32
C THR A 327 -8.20 43.10 -5.58
N GLN A 328 -7.13 42.30 -5.55
CA GLN A 328 -7.03 41.09 -4.75
C GLN A 328 -6.20 41.35 -3.49
N LEU A 329 -6.78 41.11 -2.32
CA LEU A 329 -6.05 41.05 -1.05
C LEU A 329 -5.34 39.71 -0.90
N ARG A 330 -4.12 39.72 -0.34
CA ARG A 330 -3.22 38.56 -0.31
C ARG A 330 -3.19 37.86 1.05
N ASP A 331 -4.29 37.92 1.80
CA ASP A 331 -4.40 37.36 3.15
C ASP A 331 -4.27 35.82 3.17
N ALA A 332 -3.39 35.32 4.03
CA ALA A 332 -3.13 33.89 4.21
C ALA A 332 -4.01 33.23 5.29
N ALA A 333 -4.91 33.99 5.95
CA ALA A 333 -5.82 33.50 6.98
C ALA A 333 -5.12 32.71 8.11
N GLY A 334 -3.95 33.20 8.54
CA GLY A 334 -3.17 32.58 9.63
C GLY A 334 -2.34 31.35 9.23
N MET A 335 -2.35 30.93 7.96
CA MET A 335 -1.53 29.82 7.48
C MET A 335 -0.03 30.15 7.54
N THR A 336 0.77 29.19 8.00
CA THR A 336 2.23 29.28 8.05
C THR A 336 2.87 28.40 6.98
N SER A 337 4.12 28.70 6.61
CA SER A 337 4.89 27.89 5.66
C SER A 337 5.14 26.48 6.20
N ALA A 338 5.38 26.33 7.50
CA ALA A 338 5.52 25.04 8.17
C ALA A 338 4.24 24.19 8.05
N THR A 339 3.07 24.77 8.36
CA THR A 339 1.78 24.08 8.24
C THR A 339 1.55 23.61 6.81
N LEU A 340 1.76 24.47 5.81
CA LEU A 340 1.59 24.10 4.40
C LEU A 340 2.57 23.00 3.98
N ALA A 341 3.85 23.09 4.36
CA ALA A 341 4.84 22.07 4.05
C ALA A 341 4.48 20.71 4.66
N ASN A 342 4.03 20.69 5.93
CA ASN A 342 3.55 19.48 6.59
C ASN A 342 2.30 18.90 5.93
N MET A 343 1.34 19.73 5.51
CA MET A 343 0.17 19.26 4.75
C MET A 343 0.58 18.65 3.40
N VAL A 344 1.51 19.27 2.67
CA VAL A 344 2.04 18.72 1.42
C VAL A 344 2.70 17.36 1.66
N ASN A 345 3.51 17.24 2.72
CA ASN A 345 4.16 15.97 3.04
C ASN A 345 3.16 14.88 3.46
N ALA A 346 2.16 15.23 4.27
CA ALA A 346 1.13 14.30 4.71
C ALA A 346 0.27 13.79 3.54
N VAL A 347 -0.11 14.66 2.60
CA VAL A 347 -0.84 14.24 1.38
C VAL A 347 0.04 13.39 0.47
N ARG A 348 1.34 13.69 0.35
CA ARG A 348 2.29 12.86 -0.40
C ARG A 348 2.40 11.45 0.15
N GLU A 349 2.55 11.31 1.46
CA GLU A 349 2.62 10.01 2.12
C GLU A 349 1.32 9.23 1.94
N TRP A 350 0.17 9.89 2.14
CA TRP A 350 -1.14 9.29 1.89
C TRP A 350 -1.29 8.80 0.43
N GLU A 351 -0.90 9.60 -0.56
CA GLU A 351 -0.93 9.20 -1.97
C GLU A 351 -0.03 7.99 -2.25
N THR A 352 1.08 7.85 -1.52
CA THR A 352 1.98 6.69 -1.63
C THR A 352 1.28 5.42 -1.13
N PHE A 353 0.68 5.47 0.06
CA PHE A 353 -0.11 4.34 0.58
C PHE A 353 -1.27 3.99 -0.34
N MET A 354 -2.00 4.99 -0.84
CA MET A 354 -3.12 4.76 -1.76
C MET A 354 -2.66 4.15 -3.09
N ASP A 355 -1.54 4.60 -3.66
CA ASP A 355 -0.99 4.04 -4.91
C ASP A 355 -0.51 2.60 -4.73
N GLN A 356 0.18 2.30 -3.63
CA GLN A 356 0.63 0.96 -3.28
C GLN A 356 -0.57 0.03 -3.02
N GLY A 357 -1.56 0.48 -2.24
CA GLY A 357 -2.77 -0.27 -1.96
C GLY A 357 -3.54 -0.62 -3.24
N ARG A 358 -3.71 0.35 -4.14
CA ARG A 358 -4.32 0.11 -5.46
C ARG A 358 -3.47 -0.82 -6.34
N GLN A 359 -2.14 -0.75 -6.25
CA GLN A 359 -1.27 -1.65 -7.00
C GLN A 359 -1.40 -3.10 -6.51
N HIS A 360 -1.40 -3.32 -5.21
CA HIS A 360 -1.66 -4.62 -4.58
C HIS A 360 -3.05 -5.14 -4.95
N ALA A 361 -4.08 -4.30 -4.85
CA ALA A 361 -5.45 -4.65 -5.25
C ALA A 361 -5.54 -5.07 -6.74
N ARG A 362 -4.83 -4.37 -7.64
CA ARG A 362 -4.74 -4.76 -9.07
C ARG A 362 -4.07 -6.11 -9.31
N ARG A 363 -3.22 -6.56 -8.37
CA ARG A 363 -2.57 -7.87 -8.39
C ARG A 363 -3.34 -8.92 -7.58
N ALA A 364 -4.51 -8.58 -7.04
CA ALA A 364 -5.29 -9.40 -6.11
C ALA A 364 -4.53 -9.78 -4.82
N GLU A 365 -3.54 -8.98 -4.44
CA GLU A 365 -2.79 -9.07 -3.19
C GLU A 365 -3.59 -8.36 -2.08
N TRP A 366 -4.78 -8.86 -1.76
CA TRP A 366 -5.79 -8.15 -0.96
C TRP A 366 -5.33 -7.81 0.47
N GLU A 367 -4.51 -8.67 1.08
CA GLU A 367 -3.95 -8.43 2.41
C GLU A 367 -2.98 -7.25 2.40
N HIS A 368 -2.12 -7.15 1.39
CA HIS A 368 -1.24 -5.99 1.20
C HIS A 368 -2.04 -4.73 0.89
N ALA A 369 -3.08 -4.83 0.05
CA ALA A 369 -3.97 -3.71 -0.23
C ALA A 369 -4.65 -3.18 1.04
N LEU A 370 -5.21 -4.08 1.86
CA LEU A 370 -5.83 -3.75 3.14
C LEU A 370 -4.84 -3.04 4.08
N ARG A 371 -3.58 -3.51 4.12
CA ARG A 371 -2.51 -2.89 4.91
C ARG A 371 -2.32 -1.43 4.50
N GLU A 372 -2.07 -1.17 3.23
CA GLU A 372 -1.77 0.19 2.77
C GLU A 372 -2.97 1.13 2.96
N PHE A 373 -4.19 0.66 2.71
CA PHE A 373 -5.38 1.48 2.92
C PHE A 373 -5.64 1.78 4.40
N ASN A 374 -5.34 0.85 5.32
CA ASN A 374 -5.43 1.13 6.75
C ASN A 374 -4.37 2.15 7.20
N SER A 375 -3.14 2.07 6.66
CA SER A 375 -2.12 3.10 6.89
C SER A 375 -2.60 4.47 6.42
N ALA A 376 -3.20 4.56 5.23
CA ALA A 376 -3.80 5.78 4.71
C ALA A 376 -4.96 6.29 5.59
N LEU A 377 -5.83 5.41 6.11
CA LEU A 377 -6.93 5.79 7.00
C LEU A 377 -6.40 6.34 8.32
N ASN A 378 -5.41 5.66 8.90
CA ASN A 378 -4.78 6.10 10.15
C ASN A 378 -4.16 7.49 9.99
N MET A 379 -3.54 7.81 8.85
CA MET A 379 -3.06 9.18 8.58
C MET A 379 -4.20 10.21 8.61
N CYS A 380 -5.33 9.90 7.98
CA CYS A 380 -6.50 10.79 7.97
C CYS A 380 -7.09 11.01 9.37
N GLU A 381 -6.98 10.04 10.28
CA GLU A 381 -7.55 10.10 11.64
C GLU A 381 -6.58 10.66 12.69
N SER A 382 -5.29 10.40 12.55
CA SER A 382 -4.28 10.71 13.58
C SER A 382 -3.54 12.03 13.38
N THR A 383 -3.54 12.56 12.15
CA THR A 383 -2.71 13.73 11.81
C THR A 383 -3.56 15.00 11.76
N GLU A 384 -3.19 16.03 12.53
CA GLU A 384 -3.88 17.34 12.52
C GLU A 384 -3.93 18.00 11.13
N TYR A 385 -2.98 17.67 10.24
CA TYR A 385 -2.90 18.18 8.87
C TYR A 385 -4.00 17.68 7.94
N PHE A 386 -4.73 16.63 8.33
CA PHE A 386 -5.91 16.14 7.61
C PHE A 386 -7.22 16.76 8.10
N LEU A 387 -7.19 17.65 9.10
CA LEU A 387 -8.36 18.43 9.51
C LEU A 387 -8.84 19.29 8.32
N GLY A 388 -10.02 18.97 7.78
CA GLY A 388 -10.59 19.62 6.59
C GLY A 388 -10.34 18.91 5.25
N LEU A 389 -9.69 17.73 5.25
CA LEU A 389 -9.47 16.88 4.06
C LEU A 389 -10.44 15.66 4.05
N ALA A 390 -11.71 15.86 4.43
CA ALA A 390 -12.69 14.77 4.55
C ALA A 390 -12.84 13.92 3.26
N SER A 391 -12.72 14.55 2.09
CA SER A 391 -12.73 13.87 0.79
C SER A 391 -11.71 12.73 0.69
N TYR A 392 -10.54 12.88 1.29
CA TYR A 392 -9.48 11.87 1.28
C TYR A 392 -9.86 10.67 2.14
N ARG A 393 -10.49 10.90 3.30
CA ARG A 393 -11.04 9.84 4.14
C ARG A 393 -12.07 9.01 3.36
N HIS A 394 -13.00 9.64 2.64
CA HIS A 394 -14.02 8.92 1.87
C HIS A 394 -13.40 8.06 0.75
N LEU A 395 -12.33 8.54 0.10
CA LEU A 395 -11.59 7.73 -0.87
C LEU A 395 -10.98 6.49 -0.23
N VAL A 396 -10.37 6.61 0.96
CA VAL A 396 -9.82 5.45 1.68
C VAL A 396 -10.92 4.49 2.11
N LEU A 397 -12.03 5.00 2.66
CA LEU A 397 -13.16 4.19 3.10
C LEU A 397 -13.76 3.38 1.95
N GLY A 398 -13.89 3.98 0.76
CA GLY A 398 -14.39 3.26 -0.41
C GLY A 398 -13.46 2.13 -0.87
N GLU A 399 -12.13 2.35 -0.85
CA GLU A 399 -11.14 1.31 -1.17
C GLU A 399 -11.11 0.20 -0.10
N LEU A 400 -11.21 0.57 1.19
CA LEU A 400 -11.36 -0.39 2.28
C LEU A 400 -12.65 -1.19 2.17
N GLY A 401 -13.76 -0.56 1.79
CA GLY A 401 -15.02 -1.24 1.57
C GLY A 401 -14.94 -2.26 0.44
N ASN A 402 -14.35 -1.89 -0.69
CA ASN A 402 -14.07 -2.82 -1.80
C ASN A 402 -13.19 -3.99 -1.35
N THR A 403 -12.12 -3.70 -0.58
CA THR A 403 -11.21 -4.72 -0.05
C THR A 403 -11.90 -5.66 0.94
N ASN A 404 -12.71 -5.14 1.87
CA ASN A 404 -13.47 -5.95 2.82
C ASN A 404 -14.50 -6.84 2.12
N ARG A 405 -15.11 -6.37 1.03
CA ARG A 405 -16.00 -7.20 0.20
C ARG A 405 -15.28 -8.42 -0.37
N ARG A 406 -14.02 -8.28 -0.81
CA ARG A 406 -13.20 -9.41 -1.31
C ARG A 406 -12.85 -10.43 -0.23
N PHE A 407 -13.01 -10.07 1.03
CA PHE A 407 -12.86 -10.94 2.18
C PHE A 407 -14.19 -11.44 2.74
N GLY A 408 -15.30 -11.30 2.00
CA GLY A 408 -16.64 -11.73 2.43
C GLY A 408 -17.22 -10.91 3.59
N ARG A 409 -16.57 -9.82 4.00
CA ARG A 409 -16.96 -8.98 5.15
C ARG A 409 -18.00 -7.95 4.73
N TYR A 410 -19.16 -8.42 4.31
CA TYR A 410 -20.15 -7.56 3.66
C TYR A 410 -20.71 -6.47 4.56
N GLU A 411 -20.97 -6.72 5.85
CA GLU A 411 -21.47 -5.67 6.75
C GLU A 411 -20.44 -4.55 6.94
N LYS A 412 -19.19 -4.90 7.24
CA LYS A 412 -18.10 -3.91 7.35
C LYS A 412 -17.86 -3.16 6.04
N ALA A 413 -17.91 -3.86 4.91
CA ALA A 413 -17.76 -3.26 3.59
C ALA A 413 -18.90 -2.26 3.28
N LYS A 414 -20.13 -2.65 3.60
CA LYS A 414 -21.33 -1.82 3.46
C LYS A 414 -21.21 -0.56 4.31
N GLU A 415 -20.92 -0.69 5.61
CA GLU A 415 -20.77 0.47 6.52
C GLU A 415 -19.75 1.49 5.99
N MET A 416 -18.58 1.01 5.55
CA MET A 416 -17.54 1.87 4.99
C MET A 416 -17.97 2.56 3.68
N LEU A 417 -18.66 1.84 2.79
CA LEU A 417 -19.10 2.38 1.50
C LEU A 417 -20.29 3.32 1.64
N GLU A 418 -21.24 3.04 2.54
CA GLU A 418 -22.34 3.94 2.86
C GLU A 418 -21.79 5.26 3.40
N GLN A 419 -20.87 5.21 4.37
CA GLN A 419 -20.19 6.40 4.89
C GLN A 419 -19.41 7.15 3.82
N ALA A 420 -18.72 6.45 2.91
CA ALA A 420 -18.01 7.10 1.82
C ALA A 420 -18.97 7.80 0.84
N VAL A 421 -20.07 7.17 0.45
CA VAL A 421 -20.97 7.67 -0.60
C VAL A 421 -21.89 8.80 -0.10
N GLU A 422 -22.33 8.75 1.15
CA GLU A 422 -23.25 9.74 1.74
C GLU A 422 -22.70 11.17 1.64
N GLU A 423 -21.41 11.34 1.91
CA GLU A 423 -20.75 12.64 2.01
C GLU A 423 -20.07 13.10 0.70
N MET A 424 -20.00 12.23 -0.32
CA MET A 424 -19.34 12.54 -1.60
C MET A 424 -20.27 13.26 -2.58
N GLY A 425 -19.80 14.26 -3.32
CA GLY A 425 -20.54 14.82 -4.46
C GLY A 425 -20.56 13.91 -5.70
N PRO A 426 -21.32 14.27 -6.76
CA PRO A 426 -21.29 13.56 -8.04
C PRO A 426 -19.86 13.51 -8.61
N SER A 427 -19.31 12.30 -8.73
CA SER A 427 -17.93 12.05 -9.16
C SER A 427 -17.79 10.63 -9.67
N LEU A 428 -16.72 10.35 -10.42
CA LEU A 428 -16.41 8.99 -10.88
C LEU A 428 -16.27 8.02 -9.70
N GLN A 429 -15.63 8.47 -8.62
CA GLN A 429 -15.41 7.65 -7.42
C GLN A 429 -16.74 7.33 -6.71
N ARG A 430 -17.65 8.31 -6.59
CA ARG A 430 -19.00 8.03 -6.05
C ARG A 430 -19.74 6.99 -6.89
N VAL A 431 -19.65 7.08 -8.22
CA VAL A 431 -20.24 6.11 -9.15
C VAL A 431 -19.65 4.71 -8.95
N GLU A 432 -18.32 4.60 -8.80
CA GLU A 432 -17.66 3.32 -8.55
C GLU A 432 -18.05 2.72 -7.20
N PHE A 433 -18.06 3.51 -6.13
CA PHE A 433 -18.44 3.06 -4.78
C PHE A 433 -19.92 2.68 -4.67
N SER A 434 -20.83 3.42 -5.31
CA SER A 434 -22.25 3.03 -5.40
C SER A 434 -22.42 1.69 -6.13
N GLY A 435 -21.61 1.43 -7.17
CA GLY A 435 -21.57 0.15 -7.85
C GLY A 435 -21.07 -1.00 -6.97
N GLU A 436 -20.03 -0.79 -6.17
CA GLU A 436 -19.58 -1.80 -5.19
C GLU A 436 -20.64 -2.05 -4.12
N LEU A 437 -21.28 -1.01 -3.60
CA LEU A 437 -22.36 -1.13 -2.63
C LEU A 437 -23.54 -1.94 -3.18
N GLY A 438 -23.92 -1.73 -4.45
CA GLY A 438 -24.94 -2.55 -5.12
C GLY A 438 -24.54 -4.02 -5.22
N VAL A 439 -23.27 -4.34 -5.47
CA VAL A 439 -22.78 -5.73 -5.46
C VAL A 439 -22.90 -6.34 -4.06
N ILE A 440 -22.56 -5.58 -3.01
CA ILE A 440 -22.69 -6.03 -1.62
C ILE A 440 -24.14 -6.33 -1.27
N TYR A 441 -25.06 -5.41 -1.53
CA TYR A 441 -26.49 -5.65 -1.29
C TYR A 441 -26.99 -6.89 -2.04
N ARG A 442 -26.56 -7.09 -3.30
CA ARG A 442 -26.91 -8.29 -4.06
C ARG A 442 -26.40 -9.57 -3.40
N HIS A 443 -25.15 -9.58 -2.91
CA HIS A 443 -24.58 -10.76 -2.25
C HIS A 443 -25.24 -11.05 -0.90
N MET A 444 -25.73 -10.01 -0.23
CA MET A 444 -26.58 -10.10 0.97
C MET A 444 -28.05 -10.43 0.66
N ASN A 445 -28.40 -10.72 -0.61
CA ASN A 445 -29.76 -10.98 -1.08
C ASN A 445 -30.77 -9.82 -0.86
N ARG A 446 -30.27 -8.59 -0.71
CA ARG A 446 -31.06 -7.33 -0.61
C ARG A 446 -31.28 -6.75 -2.01
N LEU A 447 -32.03 -7.48 -2.84
CA LEU A 447 -32.13 -7.23 -4.28
C LEU A 447 -32.69 -5.85 -4.64
N GLU A 448 -33.64 -5.34 -3.86
CA GLU A 448 -34.24 -4.01 -4.09
C GLU A 448 -33.26 -2.86 -3.84
N GLU A 449 -32.44 -2.97 -2.79
CA GLU A 449 -31.43 -1.97 -2.46
C GLU A 449 -30.26 -2.05 -3.45
N ALA A 450 -29.91 -3.26 -3.89
CA ALA A 450 -28.97 -3.46 -4.99
C ALA A 450 -29.47 -2.80 -6.28
N ARG A 451 -30.76 -2.98 -6.63
CA ARG A 451 -31.39 -2.33 -7.78
C ARG A 451 -31.28 -0.82 -7.70
N HIS A 452 -31.62 -0.24 -6.54
CA HIS A 452 -31.51 1.20 -6.32
C HIS A 452 -30.08 1.70 -6.49
N ALA A 453 -29.10 1.04 -5.85
CA ALA A 453 -27.69 1.42 -5.95
C ALA A 453 -27.15 1.35 -7.39
N PHE A 454 -27.48 0.31 -8.15
CA PHE A 454 -27.09 0.20 -9.56
C PHE A 454 -27.81 1.21 -10.46
N GLN A 455 -29.06 1.57 -10.14
CA GLN A 455 -29.78 2.61 -10.87
C GLN A 455 -29.13 3.98 -10.65
N VAL A 456 -28.81 4.32 -9.40
CA VAL A 456 -28.07 5.55 -9.05
C VAL A 456 -26.71 5.57 -9.75
N GLN A 457 -26.00 4.44 -9.78
CA GLN A 457 -24.75 4.30 -10.53
C GLN A 457 -24.95 4.62 -12.01
N TYR A 458 -25.95 4.02 -12.65
CA TYR A 458 -26.23 4.22 -14.07
C TYR A 458 -26.60 5.66 -14.41
N ASP A 459 -27.52 6.25 -13.64
CA ASP A 459 -28.02 7.62 -13.88
C ASP A 459 -26.93 8.67 -13.67
N THR A 460 -26.14 8.51 -12.60
CA THR A 460 -25.01 9.42 -12.32
C THR A 460 -23.92 9.25 -13.39
N ALA A 461 -23.60 8.01 -13.79
CA ALA A 461 -22.64 7.76 -14.86
C ALA A 461 -23.11 8.34 -16.20
N LYS A 462 -24.40 8.26 -16.51
CA LYS A 462 -25.00 8.84 -17.72
C LYS A 462 -24.93 10.37 -17.70
N GLN A 463 -25.23 10.99 -16.56
CA GLN A 463 -25.11 12.45 -16.39
C GLN A 463 -23.67 12.93 -16.60
N LEU A 464 -22.70 12.16 -16.11
CA LEU A 464 -21.27 12.47 -16.21
C LEU A 464 -20.59 11.93 -17.49
N GLN A 465 -21.33 11.25 -18.36
CA GLN A 465 -20.84 10.64 -19.60
C GLN A 465 -19.71 9.61 -19.37
N PHE A 466 -19.86 8.77 -18.35
CA PHE A 466 -18.93 7.69 -18.01
C PHE A 466 -19.40 6.34 -18.57
N ASP A 467 -19.19 6.13 -19.87
CA ASP A 467 -19.61 4.93 -20.61
C ASP A 467 -19.20 3.61 -19.94
N ARG A 468 -17.99 3.57 -19.36
CA ARG A 468 -17.46 2.40 -18.66
C ARG A 468 -18.30 2.03 -17.43
N ALA A 469 -18.67 3.02 -16.63
CA ALA A 469 -19.48 2.80 -15.44
C ALA A 469 -20.93 2.48 -15.80
N MET A 470 -21.48 3.12 -16.84
CA MET A 470 -22.81 2.77 -17.39
C MET A 470 -22.85 1.31 -17.83
N CYS A 471 -21.84 0.88 -18.60
CA CYS A 471 -21.68 -0.50 -19.03
C CYS A 471 -21.69 -1.44 -17.83
N ARG A 472 -20.96 -1.14 -16.74
CA ARG A 472 -20.96 -1.99 -15.53
C ARG A 472 -22.34 -2.04 -14.87
N ALA A 473 -22.98 -0.89 -14.71
CA ALA A 473 -24.28 -0.77 -14.04
C ALA A 473 -25.38 -1.54 -14.78
N VAL A 474 -25.50 -1.40 -16.11
CA VAL A 474 -26.55 -2.09 -16.88
C VAL A 474 -26.42 -3.61 -16.80
N GLY A 475 -25.19 -4.14 -16.83
CA GLY A 475 -24.96 -5.58 -16.67
C GLY A 475 -25.29 -6.11 -15.27
N ASN A 476 -25.23 -5.25 -14.24
CA ASN A 476 -25.65 -5.60 -12.88
C ASN A 476 -27.16 -5.48 -12.70
N LEU A 477 -27.80 -4.46 -13.29
CA LEU A 477 -29.27 -4.35 -13.35
C LEU A 477 -29.90 -5.57 -14.04
N GLY A 478 -29.30 -6.03 -15.14
CA GLY A 478 -29.76 -7.25 -15.82
C GLY A 478 -29.70 -8.48 -14.92
N MET A 479 -28.65 -8.60 -14.10
CA MET A 479 -28.51 -9.68 -13.14
C MET A 479 -29.57 -9.61 -12.02
N ILE A 480 -29.87 -8.41 -11.52
CA ILE A 480 -30.95 -8.21 -10.54
C ILE A 480 -32.30 -8.61 -11.12
N ASN A 481 -32.60 -8.17 -12.35
CA ASN A 481 -33.84 -8.52 -13.02
C ASN A 481 -33.96 -10.02 -13.27
N TYR A 482 -32.88 -10.72 -13.64
CA TYR A 482 -32.87 -12.18 -13.71
C TYR A 482 -33.17 -12.81 -12.34
N GLN A 483 -32.53 -12.35 -11.26
CA GLN A 483 -32.76 -12.92 -9.92
C GLN A 483 -34.21 -12.73 -9.46
N LEU A 484 -34.79 -11.54 -9.69
CA LEU A 484 -36.20 -11.27 -9.42
C LEU A 484 -37.14 -12.11 -10.30
N SER A 485 -36.78 -12.34 -11.56
CA SER A 485 -37.54 -13.20 -12.47
C SER A 485 -37.57 -14.66 -11.97
N GLN A 486 -36.45 -15.17 -11.45
CA GLN A 486 -36.38 -16.51 -10.85
C GLN A 486 -37.23 -16.63 -9.59
N GLN A 487 -37.31 -15.57 -8.77
CA GLN A 487 -38.13 -15.56 -7.55
C GLN A 487 -39.63 -15.50 -7.83
N ASN A 488 -40.04 -14.73 -8.84
CA ASN A 488 -41.45 -14.41 -9.09
C ASN A 488 -42.05 -15.16 -10.29
N GLY A 489 -41.24 -15.83 -11.11
CA GLY A 489 -41.67 -16.43 -12.38
C GLY A 489 -42.06 -15.40 -13.44
N ASP A 490 -41.51 -14.18 -13.37
CA ASP A 490 -41.89 -13.07 -14.23
C ASP A 490 -41.09 -13.07 -15.55
N GLU A 491 -41.74 -13.46 -16.64
CA GLU A 491 -41.12 -13.52 -17.97
C GLU A 491 -40.69 -12.14 -18.49
N ALA A 492 -41.39 -11.06 -18.13
CA ALA A 492 -41.03 -9.71 -18.57
C ALA A 492 -39.73 -9.22 -17.89
N LEU A 493 -39.50 -9.59 -16.63
CA LEU A 493 -38.23 -9.35 -15.96
C LEU A 493 -37.09 -10.15 -16.60
N LEU A 494 -37.36 -11.38 -17.05
CA LEU A 494 -36.37 -12.20 -17.76
C LEU A 494 -36.00 -11.61 -19.12
N GLU A 495 -36.98 -11.13 -19.89
CA GLU A 495 -36.74 -10.42 -21.16
C GLU A 495 -35.93 -9.14 -20.95
N MET A 496 -36.30 -8.33 -19.96
CA MET A 496 -35.54 -7.13 -19.60
C MET A 496 -34.09 -7.44 -19.17
N ALA A 497 -33.88 -8.55 -18.44
CA ALA A 497 -32.53 -9.00 -18.09
C ALA A 497 -31.69 -9.34 -19.34
N ILE A 498 -32.28 -10.03 -20.31
CA ILE A 498 -31.63 -10.38 -21.57
C ILE A 498 -31.25 -9.10 -22.34
N ASP A 499 -32.16 -8.12 -22.44
CA ASP A 499 -31.89 -6.87 -23.14
C ASP A 499 -30.74 -6.08 -22.52
N GLN A 500 -30.75 -5.95 -21.18
CA GLN A 500 -29.71 -5.25 -20.43
C GLN A 500 -28.35 -5.95 -20.51
N LEU A 501 -28.32 -7.28 -20.48
CA LEU A 501 -27.08 -8.04 -20.62
C LEU A 501 -26.56 -8.04 -22.07
N ASN A 502 -27.45 -8.00 -23.07
CA ASN A 502 -27.05 -7.75 -24.46
C ASN A 502 -26.50 -6.33 -24.66
N GLU A 503 -27.07 -5.33 -23.99
CA GLU A 503 -26.52 -3.98 -23.94
C GLU A 503 -25.13 -3.97 -23.32
N ARG A 504 -24.93 -4.66 -22.18
CA ARG A 504 -23.61 -4.84 -21.55
C ARG A 504 -22.57 -5.36 -22.54
N VAL A 505 -22.89 -6.44 -23.26
CA VAL A 505 -21.98 -7.05 -24.25
C VAL A 505 -21.66 -6.09 -25.38
N ARG A 506 -22.68 -5.43 -25.96
CA ARG A 506 -22.48 -4.43 -27.03
C ARG A 506 -21.62 -3.25 -26.57
N SER A 507 -21.91 -2.69 -25.40
CA SER A 507 -21.17 -1.58 -24.81
C SER A 507 -19.71 -1.96 -24.51
N ALA A 508 -19.46 -3.16 -23.99
CA ALA A 508 -18.10 -3.65 -23.76
C ALA A 508 -17.32 -3.80 -25.08
N ARG A 509 -17.95 -4.32 -26.15
CA ARG A 509 -17.36 -4.40 -27.49
C ARG A 509 -17.04 -3.02 -28.05
N HIS A 510 -17.96 -2.08 -27.96
CA HIS A 510 -17.76 -0.70 -28.41
C HIS A 510 -16.61 0.00 -27.67
N ILE A 511 -16.50 -0.20 -26.35
CA ILE A 511 -15.37 0.32 -25.56
C ILE A 511 -14.03 -0.24 -26.10
N LYS A 512 -13.94 -1.54 -26.41
CA LYS A 512 -12.71 -2.12 -26.99
C LYS A 512 -12.33 -1.48 -28.33
N GLU A 513 -13.30 -1.24 -29.19
CA GLU A 513 -13.09 -0.65 -30.52
C GLU A 513 -12.59 0.81 -30.42
N THR A 514 -13.10 1.56 -29.44
CA THR A 514 -12.78 2.99 -29.26
C THR A 514 -11.53 3.24 -28.43
N ILE A 515 -11.05 2.29 -27.61
CA ILE A 515 -9.84 2.48 -26.78
C ILE A 515 -8.61 2.93 -27.59
N HIS A 516 -8.47 2.47 -28.84
CA HIS A 516 -7.32 2.82 -29.66
C HIS A 516 -7.29 4.30 -30.06
N SER A 517 -8.46 4.95 -30.22
CA SER A 517 -8.58 6.37 -30.57
C SER A 517 -8.44 7.31 -29.36
N LEU A 518 -8.49 6.79 -28.12
CA LEU A 518 -8.32 7.59 -26.91
C LEU A 518 -6.85 8.04 -26.73
N SER A 519 -6.65 9.23 -26.17
CA SER A 519 -5.34 9.82 -25.88
C SER A 519 -4.72 9.29 -24.58
N TYR A 520 -4.70 7.97 -24.39
CA TYR A 520 -4.06 7.31 -23.25
C TYR A 520 -2.72 6.66 -23.64
N ASP A 521 -1.84 6.49 -22.65
CA ASP A 521 -0.61 5.72 -22.82
C ASP A 521 -0.90 4.23 -23.08
N ARG A 522 0.11 3.51 -23.59
CA ARG A 522 -0.03 2.10 -23.99
C ARG A 522 -0.43 1.18 -22.81
N SER A 523 0.06 1.45 -21.60
CA SER A 523 -0.22 0.62 -20.43
C SER A 523 -1.66 0.79 -19.97
N THR A 524 -2.16 2.03 -19.92
CA THR A 524 -3.55 2.35 -19.60
C THR A 524 -4.49 1.76 -20.64
N LYS A 525 -4.18 1.89 -21.94
CA LYS A 525 -4.97 1.25 -23.01
C LYS A 525 -5.06 -0.27 -22.85
N LEU A 526 -3.95 -0.92 -22.50
CA LEU A 526 -3.93 -2.36 -22.26
C LEU A 526 -4.80 -2.75 -21.06
N GLN A 527 -4.73 -2.00 -19.96
CA GLN A 527 -5.57 -2.24 -18.79
C GLN A 527 -7.06 -2.05 -19.09
N LEU A 528 -7.43 -0.97 -19.78
CA LEU A 528 -8.81 -0.71 -20.19
C LEU A 528 -9.34 -1.81 -21.11
N SER A 529 -8.51 -2.30 -22.04
CA SER A 529 -8.88 -3.39 -22.94
C SER A 529 -9.12 -4.70 -22.18
N LYS A 530 -8.28 -5.01 -21.18
CA LYS A 530 -8.50 -6.16 -20.29
C LYS A 530 -9.81 -6.04 -19.52
N ILE A 531 -10.09 -4.87 -18.91
CA ILE A 531 -11.34 -4.62 -18.16
C ILE A 531 -12.56 -4.81 -19.08
N ALA A 532 -12.54 -4.22 -20.27
CA ALA A 532 -13.65 -4.35 -21.22
C ALA A 532 -13.86 -5.81 -21.68
N THR A 533 -12.77 -6.56 -21.88
CA THR A 533 -12.84 -8.00 -22.22
C THR A 533 -13.46 -8.82 -21.07
N THR A 534 -13.05 -8.56 -19.83
CA THR A 534 -13.66 -9.19 -18.64
C THR A 534 -15.15 -8.87 -18.53
N TRP A 535 -15.53 -7.62 -18.82
CA TRP A 535 -16.91 -7.16 -18.77
C TRP A 535 -17.82 -7.80 -19.82
N GLU A 536 -17.29 -7.99 -21.03
CA GLU A 536 -17.96 -8.75 -22.10
C GLU A 536 -18.15 -10.21 -21.69
N SER A 537 -17.09 -10.88 -21.22
CA SER A 537 -17.14 -12.26 -20.73
C SER A 537 -18.18 -12.42 -19.61
N ILE A 538 -18.18 -11.55 -18.60
CA ILE A 538 -19.19 -11.59 -17.53
C ILE A 538 -20.61 -11.41 -18.09
N GLY A 539 -20.80 -10.50 -19.06
CA GLY A 539 -22.09 -10.31 -19.72
C GLY A 539 -22.59 -11.57 -20.43
N LEU A 540 -21.72 -12.20 -21.22
CA LEU A 540 -21.99 -13.46 -21.94
C LEU A 540 -22.28 -14.62 -20.97
N SER A 541 -21.49 -14.75 -19.92
CA SER A 541 -21.72 -15.73 -18.85
C SER A 541 -23.10 -15.57 -18.20
N ARG A 542 -23.51 -14.33 -17.90
CA ARG A 542 -24.83 -14.06 -17.32
C ARG A 542 -25.97 -14.27 -18.33
N LEU A 543 -25.78 -13.93 -19.61
CA LEU A 543 -26.75 -14.24 -20.68
C LEU A 543 -27.03 -15.74 -20.78
N SER A 544 -25.99 -16.57 -20.60
CA SER A 544 -26.18 -18.02 -20.61
C SER A 544 -27.18 -18.51 -19.53
N LEU A 545 -27.25 -17.83 -18.38
CA LEU A 545 -28.24 -18.12 -17.35
C LEU A 545 -29.66 -17.80 -17.81
N CYS A 546 -29.84 -16.67 -18.49
CA CYS A 546 -31.13 -16.26 -19.03
C CYS A 546 -31.62 -17.21 -20.12
N TYR A 547 -30.74 -17.60 -21.05
CA TYR A 547 -31.09 -18.57 -22.11
C TYR A 547 -31.39 -19.96 -21.55
N ALA A 548 -30.64 -20.40 -20.53
CA ALA A 548 -30.95 -21.63 -19.81
C ALA A 548 -32.34 -21.56 -19.13
N ALA A 549 -32.70 -20.42 -18.54
CA ALA A 549 -34.04 -20.21 -17.97
C ALA A 549 -35.16 -20.21 -19.04
N GLN A 550 -34.87 -19.74 -20.25
CA GLN A 550 -35.75 -19.86 -21.43
C GLN A 550 -35.77 -21.28 -22.04
N LYS A 551 -34.99 -22.22 -21.50
CA LYS A 551 -34.79 -23.58 -22.03
C LYS A 551 -34.17 -23.62 -23.44
N ASP A 552 -33.43 -22.58 -23.83
CA ASP A 552 -32.62 -22.55 -25.04
C ASP A 552 -31.19 -23.01 -24.72
N SER A 553 -30.99 -24.33 -24.62
CA SER A 553 -29.68 -24.92 -24.29
C SER A 553 -28.61 -24.58 -25.32
N LYS A 554 -28.99 -24.46 -26.60
CA LYS A 554 -28.08 -24.15 -27.69
C LYS A 554 -27.47 -22.75 -27.54
N GLN A 555 -28.29 -21.73 -27.26
CA GLN A 555 -27.77 -20.39 -27.01
C GLN A 555 -27.02 -20.28 -25.69
N ALA A 556 -27.47 -20.97 -24.65
CA ALA A 556 -26.77 -21.01 -23.36
C ALA A 556 -25.33 -21.55 -23.53
N ILE A 557 -25.16 -22.68 -24.23
CA ILE A 557 -23.85 -23.28 -24.52
C ILE A 557 -23.00 -22.36 -25.41
N ALA A 558 -23.56 -21.83 -26.50
CA ALA A 558 -22.81 -20.99 -27.43
C ALA A 558 -22.26 -19.72 -26.74
N THR A 559 -23.10 -19.05 -25.97
CA THR A 559 -22.76 -17.79 -25.29
C THR A 559 -21.76 -18.01 -24.15
N SER A 560 -21.94 -19.06 -23.35
CA SER A 560 -21.01 -19.39 -22.27
C SER A 560 -19.65 -19.89 -22.78
N LEU A 561 -19.61 -20.60 -23.91
CA LEU A 561 -18.36 -20.97 -24.58
C LEU A 561 -17.61 -19.73 -25.11
N GLU A 562 -18.32 -18.78 -25.70
CA GLU A 562 -17.74 -17.50 -26.12
C GLU A 562 -17.11 -16.77 -24.91
N SER A 563 -17.83 -16.72 -23.79
CA SER A 563 -17.30 -16.15 -22.53
C SER A 563 -16.01 -16.82 -22.09
N LEU A 564 -15.98 -18.16 -22.05
CA LEU A 564 -14.79 -18.92 -21.64
C LEU A 564 -13.59 -18.68 -22.57
N ASN A 565 -13.83 -18.57 -23.88
CA ASN A 565 -12.76 -18.27 -24.83
C ASN A 565 -12.14 -16.89 -24.56
N LEU A 566 -12.95 -15.88 -24.24
CA LEU A 566 -12.47 -14.55 -23.88
C LEU A 566 -11.69 -14.55 -22.56
N SER A 567 -12.21 -15.24 -21.53
CA SER A 567 -11.61 -15.23 -20.20
C SER A 567 -10.41 -16.17 -20.06
N SER A 568 -10.24 -17.17 -20.93
CA SER A 568 -9.14 -18.14 -20.87
C SER A 568 -7.73 -17.54 -20.78
N ARG A 569 -7.55 -16.28 -21.19
CA ARG A 569 -6.30 -15.51 -21.15
C ARG A 569 -6.27 -14.47 -20.02
N SER A 570 -7.27 -14.44 -19.15
CA SER A 570 -7.33 -13.57 -17.99
C SER A 570 -6.23 -13.92 -17.00
N THR A 571 -5.66 -12.90 -16.36
CA THR A 571 -4.75 -13.08 -15.22
C THR A 571 -5.50 -13.30 -13.90
N ASP A 572 -6.81 -13.04 -13.88
CA ASP A 572 -7.68 -13.30 -12.74
C ASP A 572 -8.25 -14.72 -12.85
N SER A 573 -7.75 -15.64 -12.03
CA SER A 573 -8.15 -17.05 -12.00
C SER A 573 -9.61 -17.24 -11.56
N THR A 574 -10.18 -16.30 -10.81
CA THR A 574 -11.60 -16.34 -10.39
C THR A 574 -12.52 -16.07 -11.56
N VAL A 575 -12.17 -15.13 -12.45
CA VAL A 575 -12.94 -14.87 -13.68
C VAL A 575 -12.94 -16.10 -14.60
N VAL A 576 -11.79 -16.79 -14.72
CA VAL A 576 -11.68 -18.04 -15.49
C VAL A 576 -12.56 -19.13 -14.87
N ALA A 577 -12.47 -19.33 -13.56
CA ALA A 577 -13.26 -20.29 -12.81
C ALA A 577 -14.77 -20.06 -12.99
N MET A 578 -15.24 -18.82 -12.84
CA MET A 578 -16.66 -18.50 -13.05
C MET A 578 -17.09 -18.71 -14.50
N SER A 579 -16.24 -18.40 -15.49
CA SER A 579 -16.57 -18.67 -16.90
C SER A 579 -16.70 -20.18 -17.18
N ARG A 580 -15.80 -20.99 -16.61
CA ARG A 580 -15.89 -22.45 -16.66
C ARG A 580 -17.14 -22.97 -15.96
N PHE A 581 -17.51 -22.39 -14.82
CA PHE A 581 -18.74 -22.73 -14.13
C PHE A 581 -19.95 -22.56 -15.05
N PHE A 582 -20.14 -21.38 -15.65
CA PHE A 582 -21.31 -21.13 -16.50
C PHE A 582 -21.34 -22.01 -17.75
N TYR A 583 -20.18 -22.26 -18.37
CA TYR A 583 -20.09 -23.17 -19.51
C TYR A 583 -20.39 -24.62 -19.10
N GLY A 584 -19.78 -25.11 -18.02
CA GLY A 584 -20.04 -26.44 -17.47
C GLY A 584 -21.50 -26.62 -17.07
N ARG A 585 -22.13 -25.58 -16.49
CA ARG A 585 -23.54 -25.59 -16.13
C ARG A 585 -24.46 -25.67 -17.36
N ALA A 586 -24.16 -24.92 -18.42
CA ALA A 586 -24.91 -25.01 -19.67
C ALA A 586 -24.83 -26.41 -20.30
N LEU A 587 -23.63 -27.02 -20.29
CA LEU A 587 -23.42 -28.41 -20.73
C LEU A 587 -24.18 -29.42 -19.86
N LEU A 588 -24.16 -29.23 -18.54
CA LEU A 588 -24.86 -30.07 -17.58
C LEU A 588 -26.38 -30.07 -17.84
N LEU A 589 -26.96 -28.88 -18.04
CA LEU A 589 -28.40 -28.74 -18.35
C LEU A 589 -28.77 -29.35 -19.71
N ASP A 590 -27.83 -29.43 -20.64
CA ASP A 590 -27.95 -30.16 -21.91
C ASP A 590 -27.59 -31.65 -21.81
N GLN A 591 -27.41 -32.18 -20.58
CA GLN A 591 -27.13 -33.58 -20.26
C GLN A 591 -25.74 -34.07 -20.73
N GLN A 592 -24.78 -33.16 -20.93
CA GLN A 592 -23.39 -33.47 -21.28
C GLN A 592 -22.49 -33.56 -20.03
N PHE A 593 -22.75 -34.55 -19.17
CA PHE A 593 -22.17 -34.67 -17.83
C PHE A 593 -20.63 -34.70 -17.79
N ASP A 594 -20.00 -35.53 -18.63
CA ASP A 594 -18.53 -35.69 -18.61
C ASP A 594 -17.79 -34.40 -19.01
N GLU A 595 -18.32 -33.67 -20.00
CA GLU A 595 -17.75 -32.40 -20.43
C GLU A 595 -17.96 -31.30 -19.38
N ALA A 596 -19.11 -31.30 -18.69
CA ALA A 596 -19.37 -30.39 -17.57
C ALA A 596 -18.36 -30.61 -16.42
N LEU A 597 -18.13 -31.86 -16.01
CA LEU A 597 -17.17 -32.21 -14.95
C LEU A 597 -15.75 -31.75 -15.26
N LYS A 598 -15.31 -31.84 -16.52
CA LYS A 598 -13.99 -31.32 -16.95
C LYS A 598 -13.88 -29.81 -16.75
N GLN A 599 -14.98 -29.06 -16.88
CA GLN A 599 -14.97 -27.63 -16.61
C GLN A 599 -14.93 -27.32 -15.12
N PHE A 600 -15.58 -28.15 -14.30
CA PHE A 600 -15.64 -27.96 -12.84
C PHE A 600 -14.36 -28.36 -12.11
N ASN A 601 -13.56 -29.26 -12.67
CA ASN A 601 -12.31 -29.76 -12.07
C ASN A 601 -11.07 -29.36 -12.89
N PRO A 602 -10.78 -28.06 -13.09
CA PRO A 602 -9.56 -27.64 -13.78
C PRO A 602 -8.32 -28.01 -12.96
N ARG A 603 -7.23 -28.44 -13.63
CA ARG A 603 -5.98 -28.80 -12.95
C ARG A 603 -5.21 -27.54 -12.54
N MET A 604 -4.74 -27.49 -11.29
CA MET A 604 -3.81 -26.48 -10.74
C MET A 604 -4.23 -25.02 -10.98
N ALA A 605 -5.50 -24.70 -10.71
CA ALA A 605 -6.04 -23.35 -10.78
C ALA A 605 -7.23 -23.19 -9.82
N CYS A 606 -7.63 -21.95 -9.56
CA CYS A 606 -8.91 -21.66 -8.92
C CYS A 606 -10.07 -22.44 -9.59
N THR A 607 -10.80 -23.25 -8.82
CA THR A 607 -11.94 -24.02 -9.32
C THR A 607 -13.24 -23.24 -9.19
N PRO A 608 -14.30 -23.59 -9.96
CA PRO A 608 -15.65 -23.09 -9.73
C PRO A 608 -16.11 -23.13 -8.27
N ALA A 609 -15.88 -24.23 -7.56
CA ALA A 609 -16.26 -24.34 -6.16
C ALA A 609 -15.54 -23.31 -5.27
N MET A 610 -14.21 -23.13 -5.48
CA MET A 610 -13.44 -22.10 -4.77
C MET A 610 -13.93 -20.68 -5.10
N ALA A 611 -14.20 -20.39 -6.37
CA ALA A 611 -14.67 -19.08 -6.81
C ALA A 611 -16.02 -18.71 -6.19
N LEU A 612 -16.93 -19.67 -6.08
CA LEU A 612 -18.22 -19.48 -5.40
C LEU A 612 -18.03 -19.24 -3.90
N CYS A 613 -17.14 -20.00 -3.25
CA CYS A 613 -16.81 -19.82 -1.82
C CYS A 613 -16.04 -18.52 -1.52
N LYS A 614 -15.30 -17.96 -2.49
CA LYS A 614 -14.59 -16.66 -2.36
C LYS A 614 -15.55 -15.49 -2.21
N GLU A 615 -16.75 -15.58 -2.78
CA GLU A 615 -17.77 -14.54 -2.73
C GLU A 615 -19.10 -15.11 -2.23
N PRO A 616 -19.28 -15.40 -0.93
CA PRO A 616 -20.49 -16.06 -0.44
C PRO A 616 -21.76 -15.27 -0.80
N SER A 617 -22.81 -15.96 -1.22
CA SER A 617 -24.13 -15.40 -1.48
C SER A 617 -25.15 -16.52 -1.63
N GLU A 618 -26.44 -16.20 -1.52
CA GLU A 618 -27.49 -17.21 -1.73
C GLU A 618 -27.44 -17.80 -3.14
N GLU A 619 -27.19 -16.96 -4.14
CA GLU A 619 -26.97 -17.37 -5.53
C GLU A 619 -25.82 -18.37 -5.64
N HIS A 620 -24.67 -18.05 -5.04
CA HIS A 620 -23.50 -18.93 -5.12
C HIS A 620 -23.69 -20.23 -4.33
N ARG A 621 -24.45 -20.23 -3.24
CA ARG A 621 -24.80 -21.47 -2.52
C ARG A 621 -25.69 -22.39 -3.36
N GLN A 622 -26.63 -21.83 -4.12
CA GLN A 622 -27.42 -22.61 -5.07
C GLN A 622 -26.52 -23.28 -6.12
N TYR A 623 -25.61 -22.53 -6.71
CA TYR A 623 -24.63 -23.05 -7.66
C TYR A 623 -23.69 -24.09 -7.06
N LEU A 624 -23.22 -23.86 -5.83
CA LEU A 624 -22.36 -24.80 -5.12
C LEU A 624 -23.08 -26.12 -4.86
N ARG A 625 -24.39 -26.08 -4.55
CA ARG A 625 -25.23 -27.27 -4.42
C ARG A 625 -25.32 -28.06 -5.73
N GLU A 626 -25.47 -27.39 -6.87
CA GLU A 626 -25.42 -28.04 -8.19
C GLU A 626 -24.08 -28.76 -8.40
N LEU A 627 -22.95 -28.15 -8.00
CA LEU A 627 -21.63 -28.78 -8.10
C LEU A 627 -21.49 -30.01 -7.17
N VAL A 628 -22.01 -29.92 -5.95
CA VAL A 628 -22.04 -31.04 -4.99
C VAL A 628 -22.85 -32.22 -5.54
N ASP A 629 -23.99 -31.94 -6.20
CA ASP A 629 -24.87 -32.96 -6.76
C ASP A 629 -24.28 -33.70 -7.96
N VAL A 630 -23.40 -33.04 -8.71
CA VAL A 630 -22.69 -33.65 -9.85
C VAL A 630 -21.39 -34.35 -9.43
N GLY A 631 -20.96 -34.21 -8.17
CA GLY A 631 -19.75 -34.88 -7.65
C GLY A 631 -18.45 -34.17 -8.04
N VAL A 632 -18.44 -32.84 -8.01
CA VAL A 632 -17.24 -32.02 -8.23
C VAL A 632 -16.20 -32.26 -7.13
N ASP A 633 -14.91 -32.20 -7.49
CA ASP A 633 -13.82 -32.47 -6.56
C ASP A 633 -13.55 -31.26 -5.65
N MET A 634 -13.95 -31.39 -4.39
CA MET A 634 -13.80 -30.34 -3.38
C MET A 634 -12.41 -30.30 -2.73
N GLU A 635 -11.52 -31.27 -3.03
CA GLU A 635 -10.17 -31.38 -2.45
C GLU A 635 -9.09 -30.69 -3.29
N LEU A 636 -9.46 -30.21 -4.48
CA LEU A 636 -8.53 -29.43 -5.28
C LEU A 636 -8.06 -28.19 -4.50
N VAL A 637 -6.82 -27.79 -4.76
CA VAL A 637 -6.21 -26.58 -4.21
C VAL A 637 -5.86 -25.62 -5.33
N ASP A 638 -6.01 -24.33 -5.08
CA ASP A 638 -5.57 -23.28 -6.01
C ASP A 638 -4.06 -23.02 -5.94
N GLU A 639 -3.60 -21.99 -6.64
CA GLU A 639 -2.18 -21.66 -6.71
C GLU A 639 -1.62 -21.19 -5.36
N GLN A 640 -2.48 -20.86 -4.38
CA GLN A 640 -2.11 -20.47 -3.02
C GLN A 640 -2.19 -21.65 -2.03
N GLY A 641 -2.64 -22.82 -2.49
CA GLY A 641 -2.81 -24.02 -1.68
C GLY A 641 -4.11 -24.03 -0.86
N TYR A 642 -5.12 -23.25 -1.25
CA TYR A 642 -6.41 -23.20 -0.55
C TYR A 642 -7.49 -23.98 -1.30
N THR A 643 -8.34 -24.66 -0.53
CA THR A 643 -9.50 -25.42 -1.00
C THR A 643 -10.77 -24.56 -0.98
N ALA A 644 -11.88 -25.08 -1.53
CA ALA A 644 -13.19 -24.45 -1.37
C ALA A 644 -13.61 -24.34 0.12
N LEU A 645 -13.22 -25.32 0.95
CA LEU A 645 -13.51 -25.32 2.39
C LEU A 645 -12.79 -24.16 3.10
N ASP A 646 -11.53 -23.91 2.75
CA ASP A 646 -10.76 -22.79 3.31
C ASP A 646 -11.46 -21.46 3.06
N TYR A 647 -11.91 -21.21 1.82
CA TYR A 647 -12.60 -19.97 1.46
C TYR A 647 -13.96 -19.83 2.15
N ALA A 648 -14.74 -20.91 2.27
CA ALA A 648 -16.00 -20.89 3.02
C ALA A 648 -15.78 -20.50 4.49
N VAL A 649 -14.76 -21.09 5.12
CA VAL A 649 -14.39 -20.79 6.52
C VAL A 649 -13.85 -19.36 6.68
N PHE A 650 -12.96 -18.92 5.79
CA PHE A 650 -12.38 -17.56 5.81
C PHE A 650 -13.46 -16.48 5.77
N ASN A 651 -14.48 -16.70 4.96
CA ASN A 651 -15.61 -15.78 4.83
C ASN A 651 -16.67 -15.94 5.93
N GLY A 652 -16.58 -16.99 6.76
CA GLY A 652 -17.55 -17.26 7.83
C GLY A 652 -18.92 -17.69 7.33
N ASP A 653 -19.02 -18.23 6.11
CA ASP A 653 -20.28 -18.72 5.53
C ASP A 653 -20.50 -20.19 5.89
N ALA A 654 -21.16 -20.41 7.04
CA ALA A 654 -21.44 -21.74 7.57
C ALA A 654 -22.29 -22.62 6.62
N GLU A 655 -23.12 -22.01 5.77
CA GLU A 655 -23.94 -22.76 4.81
C GLU A 655 -23.10 -23.26 3.63
N SER A 656 -22.23 -22.39 3.08
CA SER A 656 -21.24 -22.81 2.08
C SER A 656 -20.29 -23.86 2.65
N GLU A 657 -19.84 -23.70 3.90
CA GLU A 657 -19.00 -24.68 4.61
C GLU A 657 -19.70 -26.04 4.68
N ALA A 658 -20.98 -26.07 5.06
CA ALA A 658 -21.77 -27.29 5.12
C ALA A 658 -21.93 -27.97 3.74
N LEU A 659 -22.13 -27.19 2.67
CA LEU A 659 -22.21 -27.70 1.30
C LEU A 659 -20.90 -28.33 0.84
N VAL A 660 -19.76 -27.68 1.10
CA VAL A 660 -18.43 -28.23 0.75
C VAL A 660 -18.16 -29.51 1.54
N LEU A 661 -18.46 -29.53 2.84
CA LEU A 661 -18.30 -30.73 3.68
C LEU A 661 -19.19 -31.89 3.21
N GLU A 662 -20.40 -31.60 2.73
CA GLU A 662 -21.27 -32.62 2.11
C GLU A 662 -20.66 -33.15 0.80
N GLY A 663 -20.11 -32.28 -0.06
CA GLY A 663 -19.39 -32.70 -1.26
C GLY A 663 -18.20 -33.60 -0.95
N LEU A 664 -17.39 -33.26 0.06
CA LEU A 664 -16.28 -34.08 0.55
C LEU A 664 -16.78 -35.44 1.09
N ARG A 665 -17.87 -35.44 1.86
CA ARG A 665 -18.48 -36.66 2.41
C ARG A 665 -18.90 -37.64 1.31
N ARG A 666 -19.36 -37.18 0.15
CA ARG A 666 -19.80 -38.09 -0.92
C ARG A 666 -18.66 -38.89 -1.56
N LYS A 667 -17.40 -38.47 -1.36
CA LYS A 667 -16.20 -39.04 -2.02
C LYS A 667 -15.32 -39.88 -1.08
N LEU A 668 -15.40 -39.65 0.23
CA LEU A 668 -14.60 -40.37 1.21
C LEU A 668 -15.12 -41.82 1.40
N GLU A 669 -14.20 -42.76 1.62
CA GLU A 669 -14.48 -44.16 2.00
C GLU A 669 -13.77 -44.43 3.35
N GLY A 670 -14.48 -44.70 4.46
CA GLY A 670 -13.85 -45.00 5.76
C GLY A 670 -14.45 -44.27 6.97
N ASP A 671 -13.61 -43.83 7.92
CA ASP A 671 -14.02 -43.07 9.13
C ASP A 671 -14.30 -41.58 8.79
N MET A 672 -15.42 -41.39 8.09
CA MET A 672 -15.88 -40.12 7.52
C MET A 672 -15.95 -38.96 8.51
N GLY A 673 -16.25 -39.25 9.78
CA GLY A 673 -16.55 -38.23 10.78
C GLY A 673 -15.29 -37.52 11.28
N ASN A 674 -14.21 -38.26 11.49
CA ASN A 674 -12.96 -37.72 12.03
C ASN A 674 -12.18 -36.94 10.96
N GLU A 675 -12.07 -37.47 9.74
CA GLU A 675 -11.31 -36.86 8.65
C GLU A 675 -11.89 -35.51 8.19
N LEU A 676 -13.22 -35.39 8.16
CA LEU A 676 -13.90 -34.13 7.84
C LEU A 676 -13.70 -33.09 8.94
N LYS A 677 -13.72 -33.53 10.21
CA LYS A 677 -13.51 -32.65 11.35
C LYS A 677 -12.08 -32.12 11.39
N GLU A 678 -11.09 -32.94 11.05
CA GLU A 678 -9.70 -32.51 10.93
C GLU A 678 -9.53 -31.43 9.86
N ARG A 679 -10.06 -31.65 8.64
CA ARG A 679 -10.03 -30.64 7.56
C ARG A 679 -10.69 -29.32 7.98
N GLN A 680 -11.82 -29.39 8.68
CA GLN A 680 -12.53 -28.21 9.20
C GLN A 680 -11.69 -27.48 10.25
N VAL A 681 -11.06 -28.20 11.17
CA VAL A 681 -10.16 -27.63 12.19
C VAL A 681 -8.97 -26.94 11.53
N GLU A 682 -8.35 -27.55 10.53
CA GLU A 682 -7.24 -26.93 9.81
C GLU A 682 -7.64 -25.63 9.09
N ALA A 683 -8.79 -25.64 8.40
CA ALA A 683 -9.29 -24.44 7.73
C ALA A 683 -9.54 -23.30 8.73
N ARG A 684 -10.08 -23.60 9.92
CA ARG A 684 -10.26 -22.61 11.01
C ARG A 684 -8.95 -22.14 11.61
N ILE A 685 -7.95 -23.01 11.77
CA ILE A 685 -6.60 -22.61 12.19
C ILE A 685 -5.98 -21.65 11.16
N ARG A 686 -6.10 -21.95 9.86
CA ARG A 686 -5.61 -21.07 8.77
C ARG A 686 -6.31 -19.70 8.81
N LYS A 687 -7.63 -19.66 9.06
CA LYS A 687 -8.38 -18.41 9.29
C LYS A 687 -7.83 -17.65 10.49
N GLY A 688 -7.63 -18.34 11.61
CA GLY A 688 -7.14 -17.75 12.85
C GLY A 688 -5.77 -17.12 12.71
N TYR A 689 -4.85 -17.77 11.97
CA TYR A 689 -3.57 -17.14 11.61
C TYR A 689 -3.77 -15.86 10.82
N ARG A 690 -4.64 -15.85 9.82
CA ARG A 690 -4.91 -14.64 9.05
C ARG A 690 -5.44 -13.51 9.93
N GLU A 691 -6.43 -13.79 10.78
CA GLU A 691 -7.03 -12.78 11.66
C GLU A 691 -6.05 -12.27 12.73
N LEU A 692 -5.45 -13.17 13.52
CA LEU A 692 -4.56 -12.78 14.62
C LEU A 692 -3.25 -12.18 14.11
N PHE A 693 -2.62 -12.82 13.12
CA PHE A 693 -1.31 -12.43 12.66
C PHE A 693 -1.35 -11.16 11.79
N GLN A 694 -2.23 -11.14 10.78
CA GLN A 694 -2.26 -10.06 9.80
C GLN A 694 -3.07 -8.85 10.25
N GLU A 695 -4.21 -9.07 10.92
CA GLU A 695 -5.15 -7.99 11.20
C GLU A 695 -5.00 -7.40 12.60
N LYS A 696 -4.35 -8.14 13.51
CA LYS A 696 -4.20 -7.73 14.91
C LYS A 696 -2.75 -7.47 15.28
N MET A 697 -1.89 -8.49 15.19
CA MET A 697 -0.49 -8.42 15.63
C MET A 697 0.34 -7.47 14.79
N ARG A 698 0.19 -7.52 13.46
CA ARG A 698 0.95 -6.65 12.56
C ARG A 698 0.67 -5.15 12.78
N PRO A 699 -0.58 -4.65 12.82
CA PRO A 699 -0.84 -3.25 13.12
C PRO A 699 -0.22 -2.80 14.46
N ALA A 700 -0.25 -3.67 15.48
CA ALA A 700 0.40 -3.38 16.76
C ALA A 700 1.94 -3.30 16.65
N LEU A 701 2.57 -4.09 15.78
CA LEU A 701 4.01 -3.96 15.48
C LEU A 701 4.32 -2.64 14.75
N LEU A 702 3.44 -2.19 13.84
CA LEU A 702 3.65 -0.94 13.07
C LEU A 702 3.38 0.32 13.88
N SER A 703 2.42 0.31 14.82
CA SER A 703 1.96 1.50 15.57
C SER A 703 2.97 2.06 16.58
N GLY A 704 4.22 1.58 16.60
CA GLY A 704 5.26 2.05 17.53
C GLY A 704 5.17 1.48 18.94
N GLY A 705 4.09 0.77 19.30
CA GLY A 705 3.90 0.21 20.64
C GLY A 705 4.89 -0.92 20.95
N GLY A 706 5.56 -0.91 22.11
CA GLY A 706 6.51 -1.96 22.49
C GLY A 706 5.90 -3.38 22.51
N LEU A 707 6.73 -4.43 22.48
CA LEU A 707 6.27 -5.84 22.47
C LEU A 707 5.34 -6.20 23.63
N GLN A 708 5.41 -5.46 24.74
CA GLN A 708 4.45 -5.59 25.83
C GLN A 708 3.02 -5.25 25.41
N SER A 709 2.80 -4.21 24.59
CA SER A 709 1.48 -3.86 24.06
C SER A 709 0.96 -4.96 23.13
N LEU A 710 1.85 -5.56 22.34
CA LEU A 710 1.52 -6.71 21.48
C LEU A 710 1.03 -7.91 22.30
N ARG A 711 1.69 -8.22 23.43
CA ARG A 711 1.28 -9.30 24.34
C ARG A 711 -0.11 -9.07 24.92
N HIS A 712 -0.40 -7.84 25.36
CA HIS A 712 -1.73 -7.48 25.88
C HIS A 712 -2.79 -7.64 24.79
N MET A 713 -2.53 -7.10 23.59
CA MET A 713 -3.46 -7.22 22.47
C MET A 713 -3.75 -8.69 22.15
N TYR A 714 -2.72 -9.55 22.05
CA TYR A 714 -2.94 -10.98 21.79
C TYR A 714 -3.74 -11.67 22.89
N ALA A 715 -3.44 -11.38 24.16
CA ALA A 715 -4.16 -11.92 25.29
C ALA A 715 -5.62 -11.43 25.35
N ASP A 716 -5.87 -10.15 25.02
CA ASP A 716 -7.22 -9.58 24.92
C ASP A 716 -8.04 -10.24 23.80
N GLU A 717 -7.43 -10.47 22.62
CA GLU A 717 -8.10 -11.14 21.50
C GLU A 717 -8.47 -12.60 21.82
N LEU A 718 -7.58 -13.36 22.49
CA LEU A 718 -7.90 -14.72 22.94
C LEU A 718 -8.93 -14.73 24.08
N ALA A 719 -8.94 -13.71 24.94
CA ALA A 719 -9.93 -13.58 26.01
C ALA A 719 -11.33 -13.21 25.48
N ALA A 720 -11.40 -12.49 24.35
CA ALA A 720 -12.65 -12.07 23.72
C ALA A 720 -13.29 -13.15 22.84
N ASP A 721 -12.54 -14.18 22.43
CA ASP A 721 -12.98 -15.19 21.46
C ASP A 721 -12.64 -16.62 21.94
N ASP A 722 -13.65 -17.28 22.52
CA ASP A 722 -13.53 -18.66 23.03
C ASP A 722 -13.16 -19.68 21.95
N GLU A 723 -13.53 -19.45 20.68
CA GLU A 723 -13.18 -20.35 19.58
C GLU A 723 -11.68 -20.24 19.29
N LYS A 724 -11.16 -19.01 19.20
CA LYS A 724 -9.71 -18.76 19.06
C LYS A 724 -8.94 -19.32 20.24
N ARG A 725 -9.42 -19.16 21.48
CA ARG A 725 -8.77 -19.70 22.68
C ARG A 725 -8.63 -21.22 22.68
N ARG A 726 -9.55 -21.93 22.01
CA ARG A 726 -9.46 -23.40 21.85
C ARG A 726 -8.44 -23.80 20.78
N MET A 727 -8.25 -22.97 19.75
CA MET A 727 -7.33 -23.23 18.64
C MET A 727 -5.90 -22.76 18.93
N PHE A 728 -5.76 -21.72 19.76
CA PHE A 728 -4.50 -21.05 20.04
C PHE A 728 -4.33 -20.85 21.54
N ASP A 729 -3.21 -21.35 22.05
CA ASP A 729 -2.76 -21.13 23.42
C ASP A 729 -2.20 -19.71 23.62
N GLY A 730 -2.35 -19.18 24.85
CA GLY A 730 -1.80 -17.90 25.27
C GLY A 730 -0.28 -17.94 25.46
N LEU A 731 0.36 -16.77 25.58
CA LEU A 731 1.79 -16.68 25.86
C LEU A 731 2.08 -17.19 27.26
N LYS A 732 2.72 -18.36 27.38
CA LYS A 732 3.22 -18.91 28.64
C LYS A 732 4.73 -18.77 28.73
N PHE A 733 5.27 -18.32 29.84
CA PHE A 733 6.72 -18.26 30.05
C PHE A 733 7.10 -18.68 31.47
N MET A 734 8.35 -19.06 31.66
CA MET A 734 8.95 -19.33 32.97
C MET A 734 9.89 -18.20 33.34
N ARG A 735 9.96 -17.81 34.61
CA ARG A 735 11.02 -16.91 35.06
C ARG A 735 12.36 -17.64 34.99
N PHE A 736 13.39 -16.96 34.49
CA PHE A 736 14.71 -17.55 34.35
C PHE A 736 15.27 -18.07 35.68
N LEU A 737 15.00 -17.37 36.80
CA LEU A 737 15.39 -17.81 38.13
C LEU A 737 14.69 -19.10 38.59
N ASP A 738 13.44 -19.31 38.21
CA ASP A 738 12.70 -20.53 38.56
C ASP A 738 13.19 -21.71 37.72
N PHE A 739 13.50 -21.47 36.44
CA PHE A 739 14.13 -22.44 35.55
C PHE A 739 15.52 -22.89 36.06
N LEU A 740 16.35 -21.96 36.52
CA LEU A 740 17.66 -22.25 37.11
C LEU A 740 17.58 -23.13 38.36
N LYS A 741 16.57 -22.91 39.21
CA LYS A 741 16.37 -23.68 40.44
C LYS A 741 15.86 -25.10 40.19
N PHE A 742 15.20 -25.33 39.06
CA PHE A 742 14.56 -26.62 38.77
C PHE A 742 15.56 -27.75 38.48
N GLY A 743 16.71 -27.43 37.87
CA GLY A 743 17.85 -28.35 37.71
C GLY A 743 17.78 -29.34 36.54
N LYS A 744 16.73 -29.31 35.73
CA LYS A 744 16.57 -30.11 34.49
C LYS A 744 15.63 -29.40 33.51
N LEU A 745 15.45 -29.91 32.30
CA LEU A 745 14.46 -29.34 31.37
C LEU A 745 13.02 -29.62 31.88
N PRO A 746 12.19 -28.59 32.16
CA PRO A 746 10.83 -28.79 32.66
C PRO A 746 9.87 -29.28 31.58
N ARG A 747 8.87 -30.06 32.01
CA ARG A 747 7.69 -30.44 31.23
C ARG A 747 6.50 -29.57 31.62
N SER A 748 5.51 -29.42 30.74
CA SER A 748 4.27 -28.68 31.06
C SER A 748 3.59 -29.11 32.36
N SER A 749 3.63 -30.40 32.68
CA SER A 749 3.09 -30.98 33.91
C SER A 749 3.79 -30.52 35.19
N ASP A 750 5.00 -29.96 35.09
CA ASP A 750 5.74 -29.43 36.24
C ASP A 750 5.18 -28.07 36.71
N LYS A 751 4.31 -27.42 35.92
CA LYS A 751 3.59 -26.17 36.26
C LYS A 751 4.52 -24.99 36.59
N LEU A 752 5.71 -24.94 35.98
CA LEU A 752 6.62 -23.80 36.09
C LEU A 752 6.21 -22.63 35.18
N ALA A 753 5.62 -22.92 34.02
CA ALA A 753 5.20 -21.90 33.07
C ALA A 753 3.92 -21.19 33.54
N ARG A 754 3.86 -19.87 33.37
CA ARG A 754 2.71 -19.03 33.71
C ARG A 754 2.21 -18.34 32.46
N GLU A 755 0.89 -18.30 32.29
CA GLU A 755 0.23 -17.59 31.20
C GLU A 755 0.26 -16.08 31.45
N PHE A 756 0.55 -15.31 30.40
CA PHE A 756 0.46 -13.87 30.38
C PHE A 756 -1.02 -13.46 30.33
N MET A 757 -1.47 -12.63 31.28
CA MET A 757 -2.88 -12.24 31.44
C MET A 757 -3.07 -10.75 31.11
N ALA A 758 -4.23 -10.41 30.55
CA ALA A 758 -4.44 -9.13 29.88
C ALA A 758 -4.70 -7.91 30.78
N ARG A 759 -4.90 -8.05 32.11
CA ARG A 759 -4.93 -6.91 33.07
C ARG A 759 -4.59 -7.32 34.50
N PRO A 760 -3.88 -6.47 35.27
CA PRO A 760 -3.98 -6.43 36.72
C PRO A 760 -5.03 -5.38 37.11
N ASP A 761 -6.06 -5.77 37.85
CA ASP A 761 -6.87 -4.84 38.62
C ASP A 761 -5.98 -4.18 39.69
N GLY A 762 -5.28 -3.09 39.31
CA GLY A 762 -4.71 -2.06 40.17
C GLY A 762 -3.74 -2.46 41.31
N ASN A 763 -3.49 -3.74 41.59
CA ASN A 763 -2.81 -4.14 42.83
C ASN A 763 -1.91 -5.39 42.74
N ASP A 764 -1.76 -6.04 41.59
CA ASP A 764 -0.75 -7.10 41.43
C ASP A 764 0.46 -6.58 40.66
N GLN A 765 1.43 -6.02 41.40
CA GLN A 765 2.83 -5.85 40.95
C GLN A 765 3.60 -7.19 40.88
N ILE A 766 2.89 -8.32 40.83
CA ILE A 766 3.51 -9.65 40.95
C ILE A 766 3.73 -10.26 39.55
N GLY A 767 4.86 -9.90 38.93
CA GLY A 767 5.64 -10.85 38.13
C GLY A 767 5.33 -11.00 36.64
N THR A 768 5.14 -9.93 35.88
CA THR A 768 5.25 -9.97 34.41
C THR A 768 6.73 -9.98 34.01
N ALA A 769 7.19 -10.94 33.20
CA ALA A 769 8.51 -10.82 32.58
C ALA A 769 8.48 -9.68 31.56
N ASP A 770 9.30 -8.66 31.77
CA ASP A 770 9.40 -7.53 30.84
C ASP A 770 10.07 -7.98 29.53
N PHE A 771 10.99 -8.96 29.62
CA PHE A 771 11.74 -9.50 28.49
C PHE A 771 11.60 -11.03 28.42
N VAL A 772 11.32 -11.59 27.25
CA VAL A 772 11.08 -13.02 27.03
C VAL A 772 12.00 -13.56 25.92
N ILE A 773 12.81 -14.58 26.25
CA ILE A 773 13.63 -15.32 25.29
C ILE A 773 12.88 -16.56 24.81
N PHE A 774 12.72 -16.71 23.49
CA PHE A 774 12.30 -17.95 22.84
C PHE A 774 13.51 -18.84 22.57
N PHE A 775 13.56 -20.03 23.16
CA PHE A 775 14.59 -21.01 22.83
C PHE A 775 14.13 -21.93 21.70
N SER A 776 14.87 -21.91 20.60
CA SER A 776 14.71 -22.86 19.50
C SER A 776 15.82 -23.91 19.56
N TYR A 777 15.43 -25.19 19.57
CA TYR A 777 16.36 -26.30 19.81
C TYR A 777 15.85 -27.63 19.25
N ARG A 778 16.71 -28.63 19.21
CA ARG A 778 16.36 -29.99 18.78
C ARG A 778 16.18 -30.93 19.97
N TRP A 779 15.34 -31.95 19.78
CA TRP A 779 15.39 -33.17 20.60
C TRP A 779 16.73 -33.88 20.36
N ILE A 780 17.52 -34.02 21.42
CA ILE A 780 18.82 -34.71 21.38
C ILE A 780 18.81 -36.03 22.14
N ASN A 781 17.77 -36.29 22.95
CA ASN A 781 17.62 -37.56 23.62
C ASN A 781 17.34 -38.67 22.59
N LYS A 782 18.22 -39.66 22.54
CA LYS A 782 18.15 -40.80 21.60
C LYS A 782 17.68 -42.09 22.27
N GLU A 783 17.28 -42.03 23.54
CA GLU A 783 16.76 -43.21 24.24
C GLU A 783 15.42 -43.66 23.63
N PRO A 784 15.18 -44.98 23.50
CA PRO A 784 13.89 -45.49 23.08
C PRO A 784 12.78 -45.00 24.02
N ASN A 785 11.72 -44.40 23.48
CA ASN A 785 10.61 -43.81 24.24
C ASN A 785 11.00 -42.64 25.16
N ALA A 786 12.02 -41.86 24.79
CA ALA A 786 12.39 -40.65 25.53
C ALA A 786 11.18 -39.70 25.72
N CYS A 787 10.83 -39.41 26.97
CA CYS A 787 9.77 -38.46 27.34
C CYS A 787 10.28 -37.01 27.52
N SER A 788 11.58 -36.78 27.29
CA SER A 788 12.24 -35.48 27.45
C SER A 788 13.04 -35.13 26.19
N PRO A 789 13.03 -33.85 25.76
CA PRO A 789 13.90 -33.34 24.70
C PRO A 789 15.39 -33.51 24.97
N ASP A 790 15.73 -33.52 26.26
CA ASP A 790 17.10 -33.43 26.76
C ASP A 790 17.65 -34.80 27.12
N ASP A 791 18.96 -34.96 26.99
CA ASP A 791 19.65 -36.18 27.32
C ASP A 791 19.80 -36.37 28.85
N THR A 792 20.30 -37.54 29.26
CA THR A 792 20.54 -37.86 30.69
C THR A 792 21.58 -36.96 31.35
N ASN A 793 22.35 -36.21 30.56
CA ASN A 793 23.33 -35.24 31.04
C ASN A 793 22.75 -33.82 31.18
N ASN A 794 21.46 -33.60 30.87
CA ASN A 794 20.83 -32.28 30.85
C ASN A 794 21.58 -31.28 29.95
N THR A 795 22.06 -31.75 28.79
CA THR A 795 22.89 -30.95 27.88
C THR A 795 22.16 -29.71 27.37
N GLN A 796 20.91 -29.82 26.89
CA GLN A 796 20.14 -28.67 26.42
C GLN A 796 19.82 -27.70 27.55
N TYR A 797 19.43 -28.20 28.73
CA TYR A 797 19.18 -27.38 29.90
C TYR A 797 20.39 -26.52 30.28
N ARG A 798 21.60 -27.12 30.32
CA ARG A 798 22.85 -26.39 30.58
C ARG A 798 23.19 -25.40 29.47
N ARG A 799 22.97 -25.78 28.21
CA ARG A 799 23.16 -24.90 27.04
C ARG A 799 22.25 -23.67 27.10
N MET A 800 20.97 -23.84 27.42
CA MET A 800 20.00 -22.75 27.58
C MET A 800 20.41 -21.78 28.70
N ILE A 801 20.84 -22.31 29.85
CA ILE A 801 21.38 -21.48 30.95
C ILE A 801 22.60 -20.69 30.49
N ALA A 802 23.58 -21.36 29.87
CA ALA A 802 24.79 -20.72 29.40
C ALA A 802 24.50 -19.64 28.35
N ALA A 803 23.51 -19.85 27.48
CA ALA A 803 23.08 -18.88 26.49
C ALA A 803 22.37 -17.67 27.14
N ALA A 804 21.45 -17.89 28.07
CA ALA A 804 20.76 -16.82 28.78
C ALA A 804 21.73 -15.96 29.61
N GLU A 805 22.71 -16.57 30.28
CA GLU A 805 23.76 -15.84 31.02
C GLU A 805 24.68 -15.03 30.08
N GLN A 806 25.00 -15.54 28.90
CA GLN A 806 25.74 -14.79 27.89
C GLN A 806 24.91 -13.64 27.33
N PHE A 807 23.63 -13.86 27.08
CA PHE A 807 22.70 -12.83 26.64
C PHE A 807 22.60 -11.69 27.65
N LEU A 808 22.44 -12.00 28.95
CA LEU A 808 22.40 -10.99 30.03
C LEU A 808 23.70 -10.17 30.13
N LYS A 809 24.85 -10.75 29.77
CA LYS A 809 26.12 -10.02 29.70
C LYS A 809 26.18 -9.06 28.51
N LEU A 810 25.59 -9.45 27.38
CA LEU A 810 25.50 -8.61 26.18
C LEU A 810 24.45 -7.50 26.31
N HIS A 811 23.42 -7.71 27.13
CA HIS A 811 22.30 -6.79 27.34
C HIS A 811 22.14 -6.41 28.82
N PRO A 812 23.02 -5.56 29.39
CA PRO A 812 23.00 -5.21 30.82
C PRO A 812 21.72 -4.49 31.28
N SER A 813 20.94 -3.94 30.34
CA SER A 813 19.63 -3.32 30.60
C SER A 813 18.55 -4.33 30.98
N VAL A 814 18.74 -5.62 30.69
CA VAL A 814 17.77 -6.68 31.02
C VAL A 814 18.09 -7.25 32.40
N GLY A 815 17.19 -7.02 33.36
CA GLY A 815 17.33 -7.57 34.71
C GLY A 815 17.10 -9.09 34.74
N ARG A 816 17.94 -9.81 35.48
CA ARG A 816 17.82 -11.28 35.65
C ARG A 816 16.48 -11.72 36.25
N GLU A 817 15.87 -10.89 37.10
CA GLU A 817 14.56 -11.16 37.73
C GLU A 817 13.38 -10.93 36.78
N GLN A 818 13.57 -10.06 35.79
CA GLN A 818 12.57 -9.68 34.78
C GLN A 818 12.65 -10.57 33.52
N LEU A 819 13.66 -11.45 33.43
CA LEU A 819 13.85 -12.34 32.31
C LEU A 819 12.92 -13.56 32.37
N GLY A 820 12.03 -13.64 31.39
CA GLY A 820 11.24 -14.81 31.04
C GLY A 820 11.92 -15.66 29.98
N ILE A 821 11.67 -16.97 30.00
CA ILE A 821 12.09 -17.90 28.97
C ILE A 821 10.87 -18.70 28.49
N TRP A 822 10.80 -18.92 27.19
CA TRP A 822 9.82 -19.74 26.53
C TRP A 822 10.51 -20.97 25.94
N ILE A 823 9.97 -22.15 26.26
CA ILE A 823 10.46 -23.45 25.81
C ILE A 823 9.24 -24.31 25.49
N ASP A 824 9.16 -24.87 24.28
CA ASP A 824 8.02 -25.67 23.81
C ASP A 824 7.60 -26.79 24.79
N HIS A 825 8.54 -27.57 25.32
CA HIS A 825 8.25 -28.71 26.20
C HIS A 825 7.64 -28.30 27.55
N ALA A 826 7.95 -27.09 28.03
CA ALA A 826 7.45 -26.55 29.29
C ALA A 826 6.21 -25.67 29.12
N CYS A 827 6.13 -24.94 28.01
CA CYS A 827 5.09 -23.94 27.77
C CYS A 827 3.89 -24.49 26.98
N ILE A 828 4.07 -25.55 26.18
CA ILE A 828 2.98 -26.24 25.46
C ILE A 828 2.51 -27.42 26.30
N ASP A 829 1.19 -27.56 26.47
CA ASP A 829 0.61 -28.73 27.13
C ASP A 829 0.97 -30.02 26.39
N GLN A 830 1.88 -30.82 26.95
CA GLN A 830 2.34 -32.06 26.34
C GLN A 830 1.27 -33.16 26.34
N GLU A 831 0.18 -33.01 27.10
CA GLU A 831 -0.96 -33.94 27.05
C GLU A 831 -1.98 -33.54 25.96
N ASN A 832 -1.98 -32.27 25.56
CA ASN A 832 -2.82 -31.73 24.48
C ASN A 832 -2.06 -30.66 23.68
N PRO A 833 -1.10 -31.05 22.81
CA PRO A 833 -0.16 -30.11 22.22
C PRO A 833 -0.76 -29.25 21.10
N ALA A 834 -1.90 -29.63 20.52
CA ALA A 834 -2.41 -29.03 19.30
C ALA A 834 -2.62 -27.50 19.37
N PRO A 835 -3.21 -26.91 20.44
CA PRO A 835 -3.35 -25.45 20.55
C PRO A 835 -2.00 -24.74 20.71
N GLY A 836 -1.09 -25.30 21.50
CA GLY A 836 0.23 -24.70 21.71
C GLY A 836 1.12 -24.77 20.47
N VAL A 837 1.10 -25.88 19.74
CA VAL A 837 1.80 -26.02 18.44
C VAL A 837 1.23 -25.04 17.41
N SER A 838 -0.09 -24.85 17.40
CA SER A 838 -0.73 -23.88 16.50
C SER A 838 -0.50 -22.42 16.93
N SER A 839 -0.11 -22.15 18.17
CA SER A 839 0.29 -20.82 18.62
C SER A 839 1.75 -20.47 18.38
N LEU A 840 2.62 -21.44 18.11
CA LEU A 840 4.08 -21.25 17.99
C LEU A 840 4.48 -19.99 17.21
N PRO A 841 3.95 -19.72 16.01
CA PRO A 841 4.29 -18.50 15.28
C PRO A 841 3.91 -17.23 16.04
N MET A 842 2.71 -17.16 16.60
CA MET A 842 2.21 -15.99 17.34
C MET A 842 2.96 -15.80 18.66
N ILE A 843 3.42 -16.87 19.30
CA ILE A 843 4.25 -16.77 20.49
C ILE A 843 5.63 -16.20 20.13
N LEU A 844 6.27 -16.70 19.08
CA LEU A 844 7.59 -16.20 18.64
C LEU A 844 7.55 -14.69 18.37
N VAL A 845 6.50 -14.19 17.71
CA VAL A 845 6.34 -12.74 17.45
C VAL A 845 6.23 -11.92 18.75
N GLN A 846 5.76 -12.50 19.85
CA GLN A 846 5.64 -11.84 21.15
C GLN A 846 6.93 -11.87 21.99
N CYS A 847 7.91 -12.69 21.62
CA CYS A 847 9.20 -12.79 22.32
C CYS A 847 10.17 -11.69 21.86
N ASP A 848 11.00 -11.19 22.76
CA ASP A 848 11.97 -10.12 22.45
C ASP A 848 13.21 -10.66 21.74
N ALA A 849 13.62 -11.89 22.08
CA ALA A 849 14.78 -12.53 21.50
C ALA A 849 14.51 -14.00 21.16
N VAL A 850 15.06 -14.47 20.06
CA VAL A 850 15.16 -15.88 19.71
C VAL A 850 16.60 -16.33 19.90
N ILE A 851 16.82 -17.43 20.63
CA ILE A 851 18.12 -18.08 20.74
C ILE A 851 18.03 -19.48 20.15
N SER A 852 18.74 -19.68 19.04
CA SER A 852 18.87 -20.98 18.37
C SER A 852 20.05 -21.75 18.96
N LEU A 853 19.78 -22.91 19.57
CA LEU A 853 20.82 -23.84 20.03
C LEU A 853 21.37 -24.63 18.85
N PHE A 854 22.32 -24.02 18.14
CA PHE A 854 22.81 -24.49 16.87
C PHE A 854 23.66 -25.78 16.99
N ASP A 855 23.50 -26.65 16.00
CA ASP A 855 24.37 -27.78 15.67
C ASP A 855 24.22 -28.12 14.17
N ASP A 856 25.05 -29.03 13.63
CA ASP A 856 25.12 -29.34 12.20
C ASP A 856 23.82 -29.90 11.59
N LEU A 857 22.85 -30.29 12.42
CA LEU A 857 21.55 -30.82 11.99
C LEU A 857 20.40 -29.82 12.20
N TYR A 858 20.66 -28.67 12.84
CA TYR A 858 19.62 -27.69 13.21
C TYR A 858 18.81 -27.20 12.00
N HIS A 859 19.47 -26.66 10.97
CA HIS A 859 18.80 -26.16 9.76
C HIS A 859 18.27 -27.24 8.80
N ARG A 860 18.46 -28.53 9.13
CA ARG A 860 17.84 -29.63 8.36
C ARG A 860 16.39 -29.84 8.78
N ARG A 861 15.99 -29.43 9.98
CA ARG A 861 14.64 -29.62 10.52
C ARG A 861 13.70 -28.51 10.09
N ALA A 862 12.51 -28.88 9.64
CA ALA A 862 11.56 -27.93 9.08
C ALA A 862 11.05 -26.92 10.13
N TRP A 863 10.59 -27.39 11.30
CA TRP A 863 10.09 -26.52 12.38
C TRP A 863 11.11 -25.47 12.85
N CYS A 864 12.37 -25.85 13.08
CA CYS A 864 13.45 -24.91 13.41
C CYS A 864 13.70 -23.90 12.29
N SER A 865 13.56 -24.32 11.03
CA SER A 865 13.74 -23.44 9.88
C SER A 865 12.61 -22.40 9.77
N VAL A 866 11.35 -22.76 10.11
CA VAL A 866 10.24 -21.79 10.20
C VAL A 866 10.53 -20.72 11.25
N GLU A 867 10.99 -21.12 12.43
CA GLU A 867 11.32 -20.18 13.52
C GLU A 867 12.43 -19.19 13.11
N VAL A 868 13.45 -19.68 12.40
CA VAL A 868 14.52 -18.84 11.85
C VAL A 868 13.98 -17.87 10.79
N MET A 869 13.18 -18.36 9.84
CA MET A 869 12.56 -17.50 8.83
C MET A 869 11.72 -16.39 9.46
N MET A 870 10.94 -16.73 10.48
CA MET A 870 10.09 -15.78 11.17
C MET A 870 10.90 -14.67 11.86
N VAL A 871 11.94 -15.04 12.63
CA VAL A 871 12.75 -14.02 13.32
C VAL A 871 13.55 -13.17 12.33
N GLN A 872 13.99 -13.73 11.21
CA GLN A 872 14.62 -12.96 10.13
C GLN A 872 13.65 -11.92 9.56
N THR A 873 12.41 -12.31 9.24
CA THR A 873 11.39 -11.36 8.77
C THR A 873 11.11 -10.28 9.81
N LEU A 874 10.94 -10.65 11.08
CA LEU A 874 10.63 -9.70 12.16
C LEU A 874 11.77 -8.69 12.37
N ARG A 875 13.03 -9.14 12.36
CA ARG A 875 14.21 -8.28 12.44
C ARG A 875 14.25 -7.29 11.29
N LYS A 876 14.11 -7.78 10.05
CA LYS A 876 14.20 -6.96 8.83
C LYS A 876 13.09 -5.91 8.76
N SER A 877 11.89 -6.26 9.21
CA SER A 877 10.70 -5.46 8.94
C SER A 877 10.32 -4.52 10.08
N TYR A 878 10.71 -4.86 11.32
CA TYR A 878 10.33 -4.09 12.51
C TYR A 878 11.51 -3.64 13.37
N GLY A 879 12.68 -4.29 13.27
CA GLY A 879 13.88 -3.91 14.04
C GLY A 879 13.76 -4.06 15.56
N ARG A 880 12.76 -4.79 16.07
CA ARG A 880 12.49 -4.93 17.53
C ARG A 880 12.93 -6.25 18.14
N HIS A 881 13.11 -7.28 17.32
CA HIS A 881 13.44 -8.62 17.76
C HIS A 881 14.94 -8.85 17.69
N LEU A 882 15.49 -9.64 18.60
CA LEU A 882 16.88 -10.06 18.57
C LEU A 882 16.98 -11.53 18.15
N TRP A 883 18.04 -11.89 17.43
CA TRP A 883 18.31 -13.29 17.09
C TRP A 883 19.77 -13.64 17.33
N TYR A 884 19.98 -14.70 18.10
CA TYR A 884 21.29 -15.25 18.40
C TYR A 884 21.36 -16.75 18.11
N GLU A 885 22.55 -17.20 17.75
CA GLU A 885 22.90 -18.62 17.68
C GLU A 885 23.93 -18.95 18.77
N GLN A 886 23.70 -20.03 19.52
CA GLN A 886 24.72 -20.58 20.40
C GLN A 886 25.50 -21.67 19.65
N VAL A 887 26.75 -21.37 19.32
CA VAL A 887 27.65 -22.25 18.56
C VAL A 887 28.82 -22.72 19.41
N LEU A 888 29.45 -23.82 19.00
CA LEU A 888 30.67 -24.31 19.63
C LEU A 888 31.84 -23.38 19.27
N ALA A 889 32.62 -22.94 20.26
CA ALA A 889 33.79 -22.09 20.01
C ALA A 889 34.82 -22.83 19.14
N PRO A 890 35.43 -22.16 18.14
CA PRO A 890 36.53 -22.75 17.38
C PRO A 890 37.68 -23.15 18.32
N ARG A 891 38.19 -24.38 18.21
CA ARG A 891 39.41 -24.78 18.93
C ARG A 891 40.56 -23.90 18.47
N SER A 892 41.17 -23.16 19.39
CA SER A 892 42.35 -22.34 19.11
C SER A 892 43.51 -23.27 18.73
N LEU A 893 44.17 -23.04 17.58
CA LEU A 893 45.49 -23.63 17.29
C LEU A 893 46.51 -23.02 18.25
N GLY A 894 46.64 -23.59 19.44
CA GLY A 894 47.56 -23.10 20.48
C GLY A 894 47.59 -23.95 21.75
N ASP A 895 46.50 -24.64 22.08
CA ASP A 895 46.40 -25.49 23.28
C ASP A 895 46.79 -26.95 22.97
N ALA A 896 47.98 -27.16 22.40
CA ALA A 896 48.51 -28.50 22.11
C ALA A 896 49.27 -29.14 23.29
N ASP A 897 49.59 -28.39 24.35
CA ASP A 897 50.35 -28.93 25.49
C ASP A 897 49.67 -28.58 26.82
N GLY A 898 48.73 -29.45 27.21
CA GLY A 898 48.09 -29.39 28.52
C GLY A 898 46.97 -30.40 28.63
N ALA A 899 47.28 -31.58 29.17
CA ALA A 899 46.30 -32.58 29.53
C ALA A 899 45.35 -32.02 30.61
N CYS A 900 44.27 -31.36 30.19
CA CYS A 900 43.09 -31.13 31.01
C CYS A 900 42.10 -32.27 30.73
N GLU A 901 42.11 -33.27 31.60
CA GLU A 901 41.00 -34.21 31.80
C GLU A 901 39.77 -33.42 32.29
N ASN A 902 39.07 -32.79 31.35
CA ASN A 902 37.66 -32.38 31.35
C ASN A 902 37.47 -31.48 30.13
N GLY A 903 37.20 -32.10 28.98
CA GLY A 903 36.91 -31.41 27.72
C GLY A 903 35.58 -30.66 27.76
N ASN A 904 35.52 -29.55 28.50
CA ASN A 904 34.36 -28.66 28.52
C ASN A 904 34.31 -27.90 27.20
N GLU A 905 33.55 -28.44 26.26
CA GLU A 905 33.05 -27.76 25.07
C GLU A 905 32.54 -26.35 25.43
N LYS A 906 33.26 -25.31 24.97
CA LYS A 906 32.93 -23.91 25.27
C LYS A 906 31.92 -23.40 24.24
N TRP A 907 30.68 -23.20 24.66
CA TRP A 907 29.61 -22.63 23.84
C TRP A 907 29.62 -21.11 23.88
N ILE A 908 29.53 -20.46 22.72
CA ILE A 908 29.51 -19.00 22.58
C ILE A 908 28.24 -18.53 21.87
N LEU A 909 27.71 -17.38 22.29
CA LEU A 909 26.59 -16.72 21.65
C LEU A 909 27.09 -15.75 20.56
N ARG A 910 26.58 -15.87 19.35
CA ARG A 910 26.81 -14.92 18.23
C ARG A 910 25.48 -14.44 17.67
N GLU A 911 25.46 -13.27 17.05
CA GLU A 911 24.27 -12.85 16.30
C GLU A 911 23.97 -13.84 15.17
N GLY A 912 22.68 -14.12 14.96
CA GLY A 912 22.24 -14.94 13.84
C GLY A 912 22.55 -14.26 12.50
N PRO A 913 22.86 -15.03 11.44
CA PRO A 913 23.24 -14.50 10.13
C PRO A 913 22.16 -13.63 9.50
N THR A 914 22.56 -12.53 8.86
CA THR A 914 21.64 -11.54 8.28
C THR A 914 20.76 -12.12 7.17
N GLU A 915 21.32 -12.99 6.33
CA GLU A 915 20.60 -13.67 5.25
C GLU A 915 20.94 -15.16 5.23
N LEU A 916 19.92 -16.00 5.40
CA LEU A 916 20.03 -17.45 5.29
C LEU A 916 18.93 -17.92 4.34
N GLU A 917 19.32 -18.51 3.22
CA GLU A 917 18.35 -19.06 2.27
C GLU A 917 17.77 -20.37 2.84
N ILE A 918 16.44 -20.39 3.01
CA ILE A 918 15.71 -21.53 3.55
C ILE A 918 14.69 -21.99 2.52
N ILE A 919 14.93 -23.16 1.93
CA ILE A 919 13.96 -23.83 1.06
C ILE A 919 13.19 -24.84 1.92
N MET A 920 11.97 -24.47 2.34
CA MET A 920 11.19 -25.29 3.28
C MET A 920 10.79 -26.65 2.70
N ALA A 921 10.57 -26.74 1.38
CA ALA A 921 10.20 -27.96 0.67
C ALA A 921 11.23 -29.09 0.84
N GLU A 922 12.49 -28.77 1.08
CA GLU A 922 13.61 -29.74 1.18
C GLU A 922 13.95 -30.15 2.61
N LYS A 923 13.25 -29.59 3.61
CA LYS A 923 13.57 -29.81 5.04
C LYS A 923 12.99 -31.13 5.55
N GLN A 924 13.70 -31.73 6.51
CA GLN A 924 13.30 -32.98 7.17
C GLN A 924 12.19 -32.73 8.20
N LEU A 925 11.20 -33.62 8.21
CA LEU A 925 10.13 -33.65 9.19
C LEU A 925 10.17 -34.95 10.00
N THR A 926 9.64 -34.90 11.22
CA THR A 926 9.39 -36.12 12.00
C THR A 926 8.18 -36.88 11.45
N PHE A 927 7.15 -36.14 11.02
CA PHE A 927 5.94 -36.65 10.38
C PHE A 927 5.74 -35.90 9.07
N GLU A 928 5.72 -36.59 7.93
CA GLU A 928 5.55 -35.92 6.62
C GLU A 928 4.18 -35.27 6.44
N GLU A 929 3.18 -35.68 7.23
CA GLU A 929 1.87 -35.02 7.33
C GLU A 929 1.99 -33.53 7.68
N ASP A 930 3.03 -33.11 8.41
CA ASP A 930 3.28 -31.70 8.77
C ASP A 930 3.71 -30.83 7.57
N ARG A 931 4.05 -31.42 6.42
CA ARG A 931 4.62 -30.68 5.28
C ARG A 931 3.71 -29.55 4.80
N ALA A 932 2.42 -29.82 4.66
CA ALA A 932 1.45 -28.82 4.25
C ALA A 932 1.37 -27.64 5.25
N LYS A 933 1.40 -27.96 6.56
CA LYS A 933 1.38 -26.97 7.64
C LYS A 933 2.61 -26.07 7.62
N VAL A 934 3.79 -26.67 7.46
CA VAL A 934 5.05 -25.92 7.44
C VAL A 934 5.17 -25.04 6.19
N LEU A 935 4.77 -25.52 5.02
CA LEU A 935 4.71 -24.70 3.79
C LEU A 935 3.69 -23.57 3.90
N PHE A 936 2.57 -23.79 4.59
CA PHE A 936 1.62 -22.72 4.91
C PHE A 936 2.26 -21.65 5.81
N LEU A 937 2.94 -22.06 6.89
CA LEU A 937 3.61 -21.14 7.81
C LEU A 937 4.75 -20.37 7.13
N GLU A 938 5.48 -20.99 6.22
CA GLU A 938 6.46 -20.31 5.37
C GLU A 938 5.83 -19.11 4.66
N ARG A 939 4.68 -19.30 4.00
CA ARG A 939 3.95 -18.24 3.31
C ARG A 939 3.47 -17.16 4.29
N GLN A 940 2.87 -17.56 5.42
CA GLN A 940 2.41 -16.61 6.44
C GLN A 940 3.55 -15.78 7.04
N SER A 941 4.75 -16.38 7.17
CA SER A 941 5.93 -15.71 7.70
C SER A 941 6.45 -14.63 6.76
N ARG A 942 6.27 -14.78 5.44
CA ARG A 942 6.62 -13.74 4.46
C ARG A 942 5.68 -12.53 4.58
N PHE A 943 4.41 -12.75 4.91
CA PHE A 943 3.43 -11.67 5.10
C PHE A 943 3.62 -10.88 6.40
N LEU A 944 4.40 -11.37 7.37
CA LEU A 944 4.82 -10.57 8.52
C LEU A 944 5.68 -9.37 8.12
N GLY A 945 6.40 -9.45 7.00
CA GLY A 945 7.31 -8.40 6.57
C GLY A 945 6.61 -7.24 5.89
#